data_AF-A0A969ZLA6-F1
#
_entry.id   AF-A0A969ZLA6-F1
#
_cell.length_a   1.000
_cell.length_b   1.000
_cell.length_c   1.000
_cell.angle_alpha   90.00
_cell.angle_beta   90.00
_cell.angle_gamma   90.00
#
_symmetry.space_group_name_H-M   'P 1'
#
loop_
_entity.id
_entity.type
_entity.pdbx_description
1 polymer ?
#
loop_
_entity_poly.entity_id
_entity_poly.type
_entity_poly.pdbx_seq_one_letter_code
_entity_poly.pdbx_strand_id
1 'polypeptide(L)'
;MAKKETKVTSPEIVDGMEALAIRIAEIREAQKKFSTYTQEQVDAIFKAAALAANKARIPLAKMAVEETGMGIVEDKITKNHYAAEYIYNAYKDTKTCGVIEEDKAFGITKIAEPIGVIAAVIPTTNPTSTAIFKTLISLKTRNGIIISPHPRAKKSTIAAAKIVLDAAVAAGAPAGIIGWVDIPSIEMTNEVMREADLILATGGPGMVKSAYSSGTPALGVGAGNASAIIDSSADIINAVNSILHSKTFDNGMICATEQTVIADAKVYDAVKKEFTKRGAYFLNKEEADKIRKTLLINGALNAKIVGQRPVTIAEMAGFTVPEATKVLIGEATSTDTEEAFGHEKLTTILGMYKSNDFDNALDIAEALLVNNGGLGHTSVLWIDEVNEREKLNQFAMRMKACRLIINTPSSLGGIGDLYNFKLAPSLTLGCGSWGGNSVSENVGVKHLINIKTVAERRENMLWFRAPEKVYFKKGCMPVALDEIKNVLGKKRAFIVTDSFLYLNGYTKAITDKLDEMGVAHHTFYNVQPDPTLANALEGAAVMNSFQPDCIIALGGGSAMDAGKIMWVMYEHPEVDFQDMAMRFADIRKRIYTFPKMGEKAYFIAIPTSSGTGSEVTPFAVITDQETGQKYPLADYALLPNMSIVDVDNMMSQPKGLTSASGIDALTHALEAYASVMASDYTDGLALKAIKNIFEYLPTAYNEGNNIEARSKMADASTMAGMAFANAFLGLCHSMAHKLGAFHHLPHGVANALLITEIMKYNAAEVPTKMGSFSQYKYPHTLARYAECARFVGINGKDDADTLNKFIKAIEDLKVAVGIKKTIQEYGVDEKYFLETLDEMVECAFDDQCTGANPRYPLMSEMKEMYLKVYYGK
;
A
#
# COMPACT_ATOMS: atom_id res chain seq x y z
N MET A 1 -23.74 48.84 35.98
CA MET A 1 -24.85 48.19 35.26
C MET A 1 -24.42 46.78 34.91
N ALA A 2 -24.96 45.78 35.59
CA ALA A 2 -24.69 44.37 35.30
C ALA A 2 -25.30 44.02 33.93
N LYS A 3 -24.49 43.47 33.01
CA LYS A 3 -24.99 42.85 31.78
C LYS A 3 -25.87 41.68 32.19
N LYS A 4 -27.18 41.79 31.96
CA LYS A 4 -28.10 40.65 31.98
C LYS A 4 -27.55 39.61 31.01
N GLU A 5 -27.14 38.45 31.51
CA GLU A 5 -27.08 37.23 30.72
C GLU A 5 -28.51 36.94 30.25
N THR A 6 -28.81 37.29 29.00
CA THR A 6 -29.97 36.77 28.30
C THR A 6 -29.74 35.26 28.17
N LYS A 7 -30.39 34.47 29.04
CA LYS A 7 -30.61 33.04 28.81
C LYS A 7 -31.27 32.91 27.44
N VAL A 8 -30.49 32.54 26.43
CA VAL A 8 -31.01 32.17 25.13
C VAL A 8 -31.80 30.88 25.34
N THR A 9 -33.12 31.00 25.41
CA THR A 9 -34.04 29.87 25.50
C THR A 9 -34.02 29.09 24.19
N SER A 10 -34.00 27.76 24.29
CA SER A 10 -34.10 26.87 23.13
C SER A 10 -35.31 27.25 22.28
N PRO A 11 -35.16 27.46 20.97
CA PRO A 11 -36.28 27.84 20.12
C PRO A 11 -37.26 26.66 20.03
N GLU A 12 -38.54 26.91 20.28
CA GLU A 12 -39.59 25.89 20.07
C GLU A 12 -39.74 25.55 18.58
N ILE A 13 -39.54 26.54 17.70
CA ILE A 13 -39.68 26.43 16.24
C ILE A 13 -38.44 27.04 15.58
N VAL A 14 -37.87 26.34 14.59
CA VAL A 14 -36.79 26.82 13.73
C VAL A 14 -37.38 27.33 12.41
N ASP A 15 -37.68 28.62 12.35
CA ASP A 15 -38.30 29.31 11.21
C ASP A 15 -37.43 30.43 10.60
N GLY A 16 -36.23 30.66 11.14
CA GLY A 16 -35.28 31.66 10.65
C GLY A 16 -33.84 31.40 11.11
N MET A 17 -32.92 32.22 10.61
CA MET A 17 -31.47 32.06 10.79
C MET A 17 -31.03 32.11 12.26
N GLU A 18 -31.63 32.98 13.08
CA GLU A 18 -31.29 33.09 14.51
C GLU A 18 -31.67 31.81 15.28
N ALA A 19 -32.91 31.32 15.09
CA ALA A 19 -33.36 30.07 15.69
C ALA A 19 -32.54 28.87 15.21
N LEU A 20 -32.14 28.87 13.93
CA LEU A 20 -31.28 27.84 13.36
C LEU A 20 -29.90 27.81 14.02
N ALA A 21 -29.25 28.96 14.16
CA ALA A 21 -27.94 29.07 14.80
C ALA A 21 -27.97 28.56 16.25
N ILE A 22 -29.02 28.90 17.01
CA ILE A 22 -29.21 28.40 18.37
C ILE A 22 -29.35 26.87 18.37
N ARG A 23 -30.17 26.31 17.48
CA ARG A 23 -30.37 24.86 17.39
C ARG A 23 -29.08 24.12 17.03
N ILE A 24 -28.27 24.65 16.11
CA ILE A 24 -26.97 24.05 15.76
C ILE A 24 -26.04 24.05 16.97
N ALA A 25 -25.98 25.14 17.74
CA ALA A 25 -25.17 25.23 18.95
C ALA A 25 -25.59 24.20 20.01
N GLU A 26 -26.91 23.99 20.19
CA GLU A 26 -27.43 22.96 21.10
C GLU A 26 -27.01 21.55 20.68
N ILE A 27 -27.07 21.25 19.38
CA ILE A 27 -26.65 19.95 18.83
C ILE A 27 -25.14 19.76 19.03
N ARG A 28 -24.33 20.81 18.83
CA ARG A 28 -22.88 20.75 19.08
C ARG A 28 -22.56 20.44 20.54
N GLU A 29 -23.24 21.07 21.49
CA GLU A 29 -23.07 20.78 22.92
C GLU A 29 -23.57 19.38 23.31
N ALA A 30 -24.69 18.93 22.72
CA ALA A 30 -25.18 17.57 22.88
C ALA A 30 -24.17 16.53 22.33
N GLN A 31 -23.63 16.78 21.14
CA GLN A 31 -22.65 15.92 20.50
C GLN A 31 -21.35 15.82 21.30
N LYS A 32 -20.86 16.94 21.85
CA LYS A 32 -19.69 16.97 22.73
C LYS A 32 -19.88 16.10 23.97
N LYS A 33 -21.09 16.02 24.52
CA LYS A 33 -21.42 15.09 25.61
C LYS A 33 -21.51 13.66 25.10
N PHE A 34 -22.10 13.45 23.94
CA PHE A 34 -22.33 12.11 23.40
C PHE A 34 -21.04 11.42 22.91
N SER A 35 -20.04 12.18 22.49
CA SER A 35 -18.74 11.66 22.05
C SER A 35 -17.98 10.90 23.15
N THR A 36 -18.27 11.19 24.43
CA THR A 36 -17.64 10.53 25.59
C THR A 36 -18.30 9.23 26.01
N TYR A 37 -19.40 8.84 25.36
CA TYR A 37 -20.16 7.65 25.74
C TYR A 37 -19.41 6.38 25.35
N THR A 38 -19.58 5.35 26.18
CA THR A 38 -19.07 3.99 25.94
C THR A 38 -19.83 3.31 24.81
N GLN A 39 -19.23 2.25 24.24
CA GLN A 39 -19.88 1.46 23.19
C GLN A 39 -21.23 0.91 23.66
N GLU A 40 -21.30 0.43 24.90
CA GLU A 40 -22.50 -0.16 25.49
C GLU A 40 -23.63 0.86 25.64
N GLN A 41 -23.31 2.10 26.05
CA GLN A 41 -24.30 3.18 26.13
C GLN A 41 -24.82 3.56 24.74
N VAL A 42 -23.93 3.69 23.76
CA VAL A 42 -24.30 4.00 22.37
C VAL A 42 -25.18 2.89 21.78
N ASP A 43 -24.87 1.64 22.05
CA ASP A 43 -25.61 0.48 21.53
C ASP A 43 -27.00 0.36 22.16
N ALA A 44 -27.14 0.69 23.45
CA ALA A 44 -28.43 0.77 24.13
C ALA A 44 -29.32 1.86 23.51
N ILE A 45 -28.77 3.05 23.26
CA ILE A 45 -29.46 4.16 22.59
C ILE A 45 -29.87 3.78 21.17
N PHE A 46 -28.95 3.21 20.39
CA PHE A 46 -29.18 2.78 19.01
C PHE A 46 -30.30 1.73 18.92
N LYS A 47 -30.30 0.75 19.83
CA LYS A 47 -31.36 -0.27 19.92
C LYS A 47 -32.71 0.34 20.26
N ALA A 48 -32.78 1.21 21.28
CA ALA A 48 -34.03 1.83 21.71
C ALA A 48 -34.66 2.70 20.59
N ALA A 49 -33.81 3.51 19.93
CA ALA A 49 -34.18 4.31 18.78
C ALA A 49 -34.74 3.46 17.61
N ALA A 50 -34.05 2.38 17.25
CA ALA A 50 -34.48 1.50 16.16
C ALA A 50 -35.82 0.80 16.48
N LEU A 51 -36.00 0.33 17.72
CA LEU A 51 -37.26 -0.28 18.17
C LEU A 51 -38.43 0.70 18.09
N ALA A 52 -38.23 1.95 18.52
CA ALA A 52 -39.27 2.97 18.48
C ALA A 52 -39.66 3.33 17.03
N ALA A 53 -38.67 3.54 16.16
CA ALA A 53 -38.90 3.78 14.74
C ALA A 53 -39.68 2.62 14.09
N ASN A 54 -39.30 1.37 14.38
CA ASN A 54 -39.96 0.20 13.83
C ASN A 54 -41.41 0.04 14.32
N LYS A 55 -41.69 0.35 15.60
CA LYS A 55 -43.06 0.37 16.14
C LYS A 55 -43.92 1.46 15.50
N ALA A 56 -43.32 2.60 15.14
CA ALA A 56 -44.00 3.73 14.51
C ALA A 56 -44.14 3.64 12.98
N ARG A 57 -43.69 2.54 12.34
CA ARG A 57 -43.65 2.41 10.87
C ARG A 57 -44.98 2.71 10.16
N ILE A 58 -46.11 2.30 10.75
CA ILE A 58 -47.46 2.47 10.19
C ILE A 58 -47.95 3.92 10.25
N PRO A 59 -48.02 4.59 11.42
CA PRO A 59 -48.45 5.98 11.47
C PRO A 59 -47.54 6.91 10.65
N LEU A 60 -46.24 6.68 10.64
CA LEU A 60 -45.29 7.45 9.82
C LEU A 60 -45.53 7.26 8.31
N ALA A 61 -45.81 6.04 7.86
CA ALA A 61 -46.11 5.76 6.46
C ALA A 61 -47.39 6.47 6.01
N LYS A 62 -48.47 6.39 6.80
CA LYS A 62 -49.74 7.08 6.52
C LYS A 62 -49.54 8.59 6.41
N MET A 63 -48.83 9.19 7.36
CA MET A 63 -48.53 10.62 7.36
C MET A 63 -47.73 11.05 6.13
N ALA A 64 -46.74 10.25 5.72
CA ALA A 64 -45.95 10.55 4.53
C ALA A 64 -46.80 10.52 3.25
N VAL A 65 -47.68 9.53 3.07
CA VAL A 65 -48.59 9.47 1.90
C VAL A 65 -49.56 10.64 1.91
N GLU A 66 -50.19 10.92 3.06
CA GLU A 66 -51.15 12.02 3.22
C GLU A 66 -50.52 13.39 2.93
N GLU A 67 -49.31 13.64 3.46
CA GLU A 67 -48.64 14.93 3.29
C GLU A 67 -48.11 15.13 1.87
N THR A 68 -47.51 14.09 1.27
CA THR A 68 -46.84 14.22 -0.03
C THR A 68 -47.76 14.00 -1.22
N GLY A 69 -48.83 13.23 -1.03
CA GLY A 69 -49.70 12.72 -2.10
C GLY A 69 -49.03 11.65 -2.97
N MET A 70 -47.96 11.00 -2.49
CA MET A 70 -47.12 10.09 -3.29
C MET A 70 -47.01 8.70 -2.66
N GLY A 71 -47.06 7.68 -3.51
CA GLY A 71 -46.72 6.30 -3.15
C GLY A 71 -47.84 5.50 -2.49
N ILE A 72 -47.44 4.44 -1.79
CA ILE A 72 -48.33 3.42 -1.23
C ILE A 72 -48.01 3.27 0.26
N VAL A 73 -49.04 3.25 1.12
CA VAL A 73 -48.88 3.19 2.58
C VAL A 73 -48.15 1.89 2.97
N GLU A 74 -48.56 0.77 2.42
CA GLU A 74 -48.01 -0.57 2.65
C GLU A 74 -46.52 -0.65 2.29
N ASP A 75 -46.11 -0.04 1.17
CA ASP A 75 -44.71 -0.02 0.77
C ASP A 75 -43.88 0.93 1.64
N LYS A 76 -44.44 2.07 2.04
CA LYS A 76 -43.78 2.96 3.01
C LYS A 76 -43.65 2.33 4.40
N ILE A 77 -44.58 1.45 4.81
CA ILE A 77 -44.42 0.63 6.01
C ILE A 77 -43.18 -0.24 5.88
N THR A 78 -43.03 -0.94 4.75
CA THR A 78 -41.87 -1.79 4.46
C THR A 78 -40.58 -0.97 4.45
N LYS A 79 -40.58 0.23 3.86
CA LYS A 79 -39.40 1.13 3.85
C LYS A 79 -39.01 1.62 5.24
N ASN A 80 -39.98 1.95 6.08
CA ASN A 80 -39.72 2.35 7.47
C ASN A 80 -39.21 1.17 8.30
N HIS A 81 -39.76 -0.02 8.07
CA HIS A 81 -39.30 -1.25 8.69
C HIS A 81 -37.85 -1.55 8.32
N TYR A 82 -37.52 -1.48 7.02
CA TYR A 82 -36.17 -1.61 6.50
C TYR A 82 -35.21 -0.59 7.13
N ALA A 83 -35.56 0.69 7.11
CA ALA A 83 -34.72 1.76 7.66
C ALA A 83 -34.45 1.63 9.17
N ALA A 84 -35.31 0.92 9.92
CA ALA A 84 -35.11 0.67 11.33
C ALA A 84 -34.39 -0.67 11.58
N GLU A 85 -34.98 -1.78 11.16
CA GLU A 85 -34.58 -3.13 11.56
C GLU A 85 -33.35 -3.64 10.81
N TYR A 86 -33.28 -3.43 9.50
CA TYR A 86 -32.13 -3.87 8.71
C TYR A 86 -30.89 -3.04 9.07
N ILE A 87 -31.06 -1.72 9.23
CA ILE A 87 -29.99 -0.83 9.68
C ILE A 87 -29.49 -1.20 11.07
N TYR A 88 -30.40 -1.52 12.01
CA TYR A 88 -30.00 -2.01 13.33
C TYR A 88 -29.21 -3.31 13.23
N ASN A 89 -29.71 -4.30 12.50
CA ASN A 89 -29.06 -5.60 12.42
C ASN A 89 -27.69 -5.54 11.73
N ALA A 90 -27.52 -4.70 10.72
CA ALA A 90 -26.25 -4.52 10.03
C ALA A 90 -25.16 -3.92 10.93
N TYR A 91 -25.54 -3.04 11.88
CA TYR A 91 -24.57 -2.22 12.61
C TYR A 91 -24.55 -2.42 14.13
N LYS A 92 -25.43 -3.24 14.71
CA LYS A 92 -25.52 -3.43 16.17
C LYS A 92 -24.18 -3.81 16.79
N ASP A 93 -23.40 -4.67 16.14
CA ASP A 93 -22.12 -5.19 16.65
C ASP A 93 -20.89 -4.43 16.11
N THR A 94 -21.09 -3.38 15.29
CA THR A 94 -19.98 -2.59 14.76
C THR A 94 -19.34 -1.77 15.87
N LYS A 95 -18.02 -1.90 16.05
CA LYS A 95 -17.26 -1.05 16.97
C LYS A 95 -17.14 0.36 16.40
N THR A 96 -17.67 1.33 17.13
CA THR A 96 -17.73 2.74 16.74
C THR A 96 -17.18 3.66 17.82
N CYS A 97 -16.68 3.12 18.93
CA CYS A 97 -16.19 3.86 20.10
C CYS A 97 -14.78 3.43 20.52
N GLY A 98 -13.90 4.40 20.76
CA GLY A 98 -12.57 4.14 21.31
C GLY A 98 -11.71 3.28 20.39
N VAL A 99 -10.90 2.39 20.96
CA VAL A 99 -10.02 1.48 20.21
C VAL A 99 -10.85 0.44 19.45
N ILE A 100 -10.72 0.42 18.13
CA ILE A 100 -11.43 -0.53 17.26
C ILE A 100 -10.52 -1.63 16.71
N GLU A 101 -9.22 -1.35 16.63
CA GLU A 101 -8.18 -2.28 16.15
C GLU A 101 -6.89 -1.99 16.93
N GLU A 102 -6.21 -3.06 17.37
CA GLU A 102 -4.92 -2.98 18.06
C GLU A 102 -4.01 -4.10 17.54
N ASP A 103 -2.85 -3.73 17.02
CA ASP A 103 -1.77 -4.62 16.63
C ASP A 103 -0.51 -4.25 17.43
N LYS A 104 -0.33 -4.97 18.55
CA LYS A 104 0.80 -4.74 19.47
C LYS A 104 2.15 -5.06 18.85
N ALA A 105 2.20 -6.03 17.92
CA ALA A 105 3.44 -6.45 17.28
C ALA A 105 3.97 -5.34 16.38
N PHE A 106 3.11 -4.77 15.53
CA PHE A 106 3.46 -3.66 14.65
C PHE A 106 3.34 -2.28 15.29
N GLY A 107 2.83 -2.19 16.53
CA GLY A 107 2.72 -0.94 17.27
C GLY A 107 1.67 0.01 16.69
N ILE A 108 0.58 -0.55 16.15
CA ILE A 108 -0.51 0.22 15.54
C ILE A 108 -1.78 0.08 16.37
N THR A 109 -2.41 1.20 16.69
CA THR A 109 -3.74 1.24 17.31
C THR A 109 -4.64 2.19 16.53
N LYS A 110 -5.83 1.74 16.13
CA LYS A 110 -6.84 2.58 15.47
C LYS A 110 -7.96 2.92 16.43
N ILE A 111 -8.29 4.21 16.53
CA ILE A 111 -9.30 4.76 17.44
C ILE A 111 -10.39 5.44 16.61
N ALA A 112 -11.64 5.05 16.84
CA ALA A 112 -12.82 5.64 16.22
C ALA A 112 -13.28 6.90 16.94
N GLU A 113 -13.47 7.98 16.18
CA GLU A 113 -13.92 9.28 16.67
C GLU A 113 -15.12 9.79 15.86
N PRO A 114 -16.17 10.31 16.50
CA PRO A 114 -17.27 10.94 15.76
C PRO A 114 -16.75 12.10 14.93
N ILE A 115 -17.41 12.37 13.81
CA ILE A 115 -17.10 13.54 12.99
C ILE A 115 -17.53 14.82 13.70
N GLY A 116 -18.70 14.82 14.34
CA GLY A 116 -19.30 16.00 14.94
C GLY A 116 -20.78 16.10 14.62
N VAL A 117 -21.20 17.22 14.06
CA VAL A 117 -22.58 17.50 13.65
C VAL A 117 -22.77 17.22 12.17
N ILE A 118 -23.78 16.40 11.85
CA ILE A 118 -24.13 16.02 10.49
C ILE A 118 -25.32 16.84 10.01
N ALA A 119 -25.18 17.49 8.86
CA ALA A 119 -26.28 18.07 8.10
C ALA A 119 -26.95 16.99 7.25
N ALA A 120 -28.24 16.72 7.47
CA ALA A 120 -28.98 15.72 6.72
C ALA A 120 -30.07 16.35 5.85
N VAL A 121 -29.86 16.37 4.54
CA VAL A 121 -30.90 16.77 3.58
C VAL A 121 -31.79 15.57 3.28
N ILE A 122 -33.11 15.75 3.41
CA ILE A 122 -34.10 14.67 3.28
C ILE A 122 -35.02 14.91 2.07
N PRO A 123 -35.18 13.93 1.15
CA PRO A 123 -35.99 14.08 -0.05
C PRO A 123 -37.48 13.90 0.24
N THR A 124 -38.32 14.40 -0.68
CA THR A 124 -39.79 14.25 -0.58
C THR A 124 -40.29 12.82 -0.85
N THR A 125 -39.50 11.97 -1.51
CA THR A 125 -39.90 10.60 -1.91
C THR A 125 -39.79 9.61 -0.74
N ASN A 126 -38.75 9.77 0.09
CA ASN A 126 -38.40 8.87 1.20
C ASN A 126 -38.31 9.63 2.55
N PRO A 127 -39.29 10.46 2.93
CA PRO A 127 -39.10 11.44 4.01
C PRO A 127 -38.84 10.77 5.37
N THR A 128 -39.69 9.81 5.74
CA THR A 128 -39.64 9.14 7.04
C THR A 128 -38.52 8.11 7.12
N SER A 129 -38.41 7.24 6.11
CA SER A 129 -37.40 6.18 6.09
C SER A 129 -35.97 6.73 6.03
N THR A 130 -35.71 7.79 5.25
CA THR A 130 -34.36 8.40 5.21
C THR A 130 -34.04 9.14 6.51
N ALA A 131 -35.02 9.79 7.16
CA ALA A 131 -34.82 10.39 8.47
C ALA A 131 -34.47 9.35 9.54
N ILE A 132 -35.19 8.22 9.58
CA ILE A 132 -34.89 7.08 10.46
C ILE A 132 -33.47 6.57 10.19
N PHE A 133 -33.17 6.23 8.93
CA PHE A 133 -31.86 5.70 8.55
C PHE A 133 -30.71 6.62 8.99
N LYS A 134 -30.77 7.92 8.63
CA LYS A 134 -29.68 8.87 8.93
C LYS A 134 -29.52 9.11 10.43
N THR A 135 -30.62 9.27 11.16
CA THR A 135 -30.55 9.46 12.62
C THR A 135 -29.97 8.23 13.32
N LEU A 136 -30.36 7.02 12.91
CA LEU A 136 -29.84 5.78 13.47
C LEU A 136 -28.33 5.61 13.25
N ILE A 137 -27.84 5.81 12.03
CA ILE A 137 -26.39 5.70 11.77
C ILE A 137 -25.59 6.83 12.43
N SER A 138 -26.14 8.03 12.56
CA SER A 138 -25.52 9.14 13.31
C SER A 138 -25.43 8.83 14.81
N LEU A 139 -26.48 8.26 15.39
CA LEU A 139 -26.49 7.85 16.81
C LEU A 139 -25.46 6.75 17.09
N LYS A 140 -25.43 5.69 16.25
CA LYS A 140 -24.47 4.59 16.38
C LYS A 140 -23.01 5.06 16.30
N THR A 141 -22.77 6.23 15.73
CA THR A 141 -21.43 6.80 15.51
C THR A 141 -21.14 8.00 16.41
N ARG A 142 -21.97 8.27 17.43
CA ARG A 142 -21.81 9.37 18.41
C ARG A 142 -21.85 10.78 17.80
N ASN A 143 -22.51 10.93 16.65
CA ASN A 143 -22.67 12.21 15.98
C ASN A 143 -23.98 12.89 16.39
N GLY A 144 -23.96 14.22 16.40
CA GLY A 144 -25.18 15.03 16.38
C GLY A 144 -25.70 15.15 14.95
N ILE A 145 -26.98 15.44 14.78
CA ILE A 145 -27.57 15.57 13.44
C ILE A 145 -28.62 16.68 13.39
N ILE A 146 -28.54 17.52 12.35
CA ILE A 146 -29.57 18.50 12.01
C ILE A 146 -30.21 18.16 10.66
N ILE A 147 -31.53 18.06 10.64
CA ILE A 147 -32.30 17.63 9.47
C ILE A 147 -32.86 18.86 8.74
N SER A 148 -32.57 18.97 7.45
CA SER A 148 -33.27 19.88 6.53
C SER A 148 -34.29 19.09 5.70
N PRO A 149 -35.59 19.16 6.05
CA PRO A 149 -36.63 18.44 5.32
C PRO A 149 -37.02 19.15 4.01
N HIS A 150 -37.42 18.36 3.00
CA HIS A 150 -38.09 18.94 1.85
C HIS A 150 -39.42 19.62 2.24
N PRO A 151 -39.76 20.82 1.73
CA PRO A 151 -40.96 21.56 2.13
C PRO A 151 -42.29 20.79 2.00
N ARG A 152 -42.40 19.92 0.98
CA ARG A 152 -43.58 19.04 0.74
C ARG A 152 -43.71 17.85 1.70
N ALA A 153 -42.72 17.59 2.55
CA ALA A 153 -42.69 16.40 3.41
C ALA A 153 -42.16 16.70 4.82
N LYS A 154 -42.26 17.96 5.25
CA LYS A 154 -41.61 18.43 6.49
C LYS A 154 -42.24 17.83 7.74
N LYS A 155 -43.58 17.72 7.81
CA LYS A 155 -44.28 17.20 8.99
C LYS A 155 -43.94 15.73 9.23
N SER A 156 -44.00 14.90 8.18
CA SER A 156 -43.67 13.48 8.25
C SER A 156 -42.19 13.24 8.57
N THR A 157 -41.28 14.01 7.96
CA THR A 157 -39.84 13.94 8.26
C THR A 157 -39.56 14.28 9.73
N ILE A 158 -40.12 15.39 10.23
CA ILE A 158 -39.94 15.85 11.61
C ILE A 158 -40.53 14.84 12.60
N ALA A 159 -41.71 14.29 12.31
CA ALA A 159 -42.33 13.27 13.15
C ALA A 159 -41.43 12.02 13.30
N ALA A 160 -40.81 11.56 12.22
CA ALA A 160 -39.86 10.45 12.27
C ALA A 160 -38.62 10.77 13.12
N ALA A 161 -38.02 11.94 12.92
CA ALA A 161 -36.86 12.40 13.69
C ALA A 161 -37.17 12.53 15.18
N LYS A 162 -38.35 13.07 15.51
CA LYS A 162 -38.82 13.23 16.89
C LYS A 162 -39.01 11.90 17.61
N ILE A 163 -39.60 10.90 16.95
CA ILE A 163 -39.77 9.56 17.54
C ILE A 163 -38.42 8.92 17.87
N VAL A 164 -37.44 9.07 16.96
CA VAL A 164 -36.08 8.57 17.19
C VAL A 164 -35.40 9.32 18.34
N LEU A 165 -35.51 10.65 18.36
CA LEU A 165 -34.96 11.49 19.43
C LEU A 165 -35.54 11.15 20.80
N ASP A 166 -36.86 11.15 20.93
CA ASP A 166 -37.54 10.92 22.22
C ASP A 166 -37.14 9.54 22.79
N ALA A 167 -37.04 8.51 21.94
CA ALA A 167 -36.58 7.17 22.34
C ALA A 167 -35.08 7.11 22.68
N ALA A 168 -34.23 7.80 21.92
CA ALA A 168 -32.80 7.90 22.19
C ALA A 168 -32.56 8.58 23.54
N VAL A 169 -33.26 9.69 23.83
CA VAL A 169 -33.15 10.44 25.09
C VAL A 169 -33.66 9.61 26.26
N ALA A 170 -34.78 8.90 26.11
CA ALA A 170 -35.28 7.98 27.13
C ALA A 170 -34.27 6.84 27.44
N ALA A 171 -33.43 6.47 26.48
CA ALA A 171 -32.35 5.50 26.64
C ALA A 171 -31.01 6.12 27.12
N GLY A 172 -30.98 7.43 27.37
CA GLY A 172 -29.82 8.14 27.94
C GLY A 172 -29.07 9.06 26.98
N ALA A 173 -29.53 9.25 25.73
CA ALA A 173 -28.90 10.20 24.81
C ALA A 173 -29.11 11.67 25.28
N PRO A 174 -28.20 12.60 24.94
CA PRO A 174 -28.41 14.02 25.24
C PRO A 174 -29.64 14.59 24.49
N ALA A 175 -30.45 15.40 25.18
CA ALA A 175 -31.75 15.89 24.68
C ALA A 175 -31.70 16.63 23.32
N GLY A 176 -30.59 17.31 23.02
CA GLY A 176 -30.41 18.07 21.78
C GLY A 176 -29.68 17.32 20.66
N ILE A 177 -29.49 16.00 20.74
CA ILE A 177 -28.59 15.29 19.81
C ILE A 177 -29.14 15.20 18.37
N ILE A 178 -30.47 15.31 18.20
CA ILE A 178 -31.15 15.38 16.90
C ILE A 178 -31.96 16.68 16.86
N GLY A 179 -31.81 17.46 15.79
CA GLY A 179 -32.63 18.64 15.51
C GLY A 179 -33.07 18.72 14.06
N TRP A 180 -33.89 19.72 13.73
CA TRP A 180 -34.45 19.90 12.39
C TRP A 180 -34.84 21.37 12.14
N VAL A 181 -35.10 21.70 10.87
CA VAL A 181 -35.68 22.98 10.43
C VAL A 181 -37.20 22.82 10.26
N ASP A 182 -38.00 23.57 11.02
CA ASP A 182 -39.47 23.46 11.02
C ASP A 182 -40.13 24.13 9.81
N ILE A 183 -39.57 25.23 9.32
CA ILE A 183 -40.06 25.94 8.12
C ILE A 183 -38.91 26.02 7.09
N PRO A 184 -38.64 24.96 6.31
CA PRO A 184 -37.45 24.90 5.45
C PRO A 184 -37.44 25.97 4.37
N SER A 185 -36.28 26.62 4.18
CA SER A 185 -35.96 27.52 3.07
C SER A 185 -34.61 27.12 2.44
N ILE A 186 -34.35 27.59 1.22
CA ILE A 186 -33.05 27.34 0.55
C ILE A 186 -31.91 27.97 1.36
N GLU A 187 -32.12 29.18 1.88
CA GLU A 187 -31.15 29.91 2.71
C GLU A 187 -30.78 29.09 3.96
N MET A 188 -31.76 28.62 4.72
CA MET A 188 -31.50 27.80 5.91
C MET A 188 -30.87 26.45 5.57
N THR A 189 -31.22 25.86 4.43
CA THR A 189 -30.58 24.61 4.00
C THR A 189 -29.10 24.81 3.68
N ASN A 190 -28.76 25.92 3.01
CA ASN A 190 -27.37 26.29 2.73
C ASN A 190 -26.59 26.57 4.01
N GLU A 191 -27.22 27.24 4.98
CA GLU A 191 -26.59 27.50 6.28
C GLU A 191 -26.34 26.22 7.06
N VAL A 192 -27.35 25.33 7.15
CA VAL A 192 -27.19 23.99 7.76
C VAL A 192 -26.00 23.25 7.15
N MET A 193 -25.88 23.28 5.82
CA MET A 193 -24.78 22.61 5.13
C MET A 193 -23.41 23.22 5.44
N ARG A 194 -23.33 24.55 5.54
CA ARG A 194 -22.08 25.28 5.84
C ARG A 194 -21.61 25.08 7.28
N GLU A 195 -22.55 25.08 8.22
CA GLU A 195 -22.26 25.06 9.65
C GLU A 195 -22.06 23.65 10.23
N ALA A 196 -22.32 22.59 9.47
CA ALA A 196 -22.09 21.20 9.87
C ALA A 196 -20.63 20.76 9.64
N ASP A 197 -20.26 19.61 10.19
CA ASP A 197 -18.94 18.99 10.03
C ASP A 197 -18.93 17.94 8.89
N LEU A 198 -20.11 17.42 8.51
CA LEU A 198 -20.34 16.57 7.35
C LEU A 198 -21.77 16.74 6.81
N ILE A 199 -21.95 16.71 5.50
CA ILE A 199 -23.27 16.74 4.86
C ILE A 199 -23.63 15.35 4.30
N LEU A 200 -24.81 14.84 4.66
CA LEU A 200 -25.48 13.74 3.97
C LEU A 200 -26.55 14.32 3.02
N ALA A 201 -26.19 14.50 1.75
CA ALA A 201 -27.05 15.13 0.76
C ALA A 201 -27.83 14.09 -0.05
N THR A 202 -29.06 13.78 0.37
CA THR A 202 -29.97 12.91 -0.38
C THR A 202 -31.06 13.76 -1.02
N GLY A 203 -30.89 14.07 -2.30
CA GLY A 203 -31.80 14.93 -3.05
C GLY A 203 -31.42 14.96 -4.53
N GLY A 204 -32.11 15.80 -5.30
CA GLY A 204 -31.81 15.94 -6.73
C GLY A 204 -30.41 16.55 -7.00
N PRO A 205 -29.93 16.50 -8.25
CA PRO A 205 -28.58 16.92 -8.62
C PRO A 205 -28.19 18.34 -8.18
N GLY A 206 -29.14 19.29 -8.24
CA GLY A 206 -28.90 20.67 -7.81
C GLY A 206 -28.57 20.78 -6.31
N MET A 207 -29.25 20.00 -5.47
CA MET A 207 -29.01 19.99 -4.02
C MET A 207 -27.67 19.33 -3.69
N VAL A 208 -27.33 18.24 -4.37
CA VAL A 208 -26.04 17.56 -4.20
C VAL A 208 -24.89 18.48 -4.63
N LYS A 209 -25.04 19.18 -5.76
CA LYS A 209 -24.07 20.19 -6.20
C LYS A 209 -23.91 21.30 -5.16
N SER A 210 -24.99 21.75 -4.54
CA SER A 210 -24.95 22.74 -3.45
C SER A 210 -24.17 22.22 -2.23
N ALA A 211 -24.39 20.96 -1.85
CA ALA A 211 -23.66 20.32 -0.75
C ALA A 211 -22.16 20.23 -1.02
N TYR A 212 -21.74 19.82 -2.22
CA TYR A 212 -20.31 19.80 -2.59
C TYR A 212 -19.71 21.21 -2.78
N SER A 213 -20.54 22.25 -2.86
CA SER A 213 -20.11 23.64 -2.99
C SER A 213 -20.16 24.42 -1.68
N SER A 214 -20.51 23.76 -0.56
CA SER A 214 -20.72 24.44 0.72
C SER A 214 -19.42 24.83 1.45
N GLY A 215 -18.31 24.19 1.08
CA GLY A 215 -17.03 24.23 1.82
C GLY A 215 -16.90 23.15 2.90
N THR A 216 -17.97 22.41 3.17
CA THR A 216 -18.02 21.31 4.15
C THR A 216 -17.90 19.96 3.45
N PRO A 217 -17.19 18.97 4.01
CA PRO A 217 -17.19 17.60 3.48
C PRO A 217 -18.62 17.09 3.25
N ALA A 218 -18.88 16.52 2.08
CA ALA A 218 -20.21 16.05 1.70
C ALA A 218 -20.18 14.61 1.17
N LEU A 219 -21.20 13.84 1.53
CA LEU A 219 -21.56 12.56 0.95
C LEU A 219 -22.90 12.75 0.22
N GLY A 220 -22.81 12.91 -1.09
CA GLY A 220 -23.96 13.06 -1.97
C GLY A 220 -24.44 11.75 -2.57
N VAL A 221 -25.55 11.86 -3.30
CA VAL A 221 -26.11 10.83 -4.17
C VAL A 221 -26.18 11.36 -5.60
N GLY A 222 -26.64 10.53 -6.54
CA GLY A 222 -26.93 10.92 -7.92
C GLY A 222 -28.37 10.58 -8.31
N ALA A 223 -28.79 11.06 -9.48
CA ALA A 223 -30.03 10.60 -10.11
C ALA A 223 -29.90 9.11 -10.49
N GLY A 224 -30.97 8.35 -10.37
CA GLY A 224 -30.97 6.92 -10.70
C GLY A 224 -31.69 6.64 -12.02
N ASN A 225 -30.98 6.08 -13.00
CA ASN A 225 -31.55 5.72 -14.30
C ASN A 225 -31.25 4.27 -14.69
N ALA A 226 -31.62 3.34 -13.81
CA ALA A 226 -31.24 1.94 -13.98
C ALA A 226 -31.86 1.34 -15.26
N SER A 227 -31.00 0.90 -16.17
CA SER A 227 -31.37 0.13 -17.36
C SER A 227 -31.29 -1.36 -17.06
N ALA A 228 -32.37 -2.10 -17.32
CA ALA A 228 -32.43 -3.54 -17.16
C ALA A 228 -32.28 -4.25 -18.50
N ILE A 229 -31.08 -4.82 -18.74
CA ILE A 229 -30.81 -5.64 -19.90
C ILE A 229 -31.38 -7.05 -19.64
N ILE A 230 -32.17 -7.57 -20.58
CA ILE A 230 -32.64 -8.94 -20.61
C ILE A 230 -31.96 -9.66 -21.77
N ASP A 231 -30.91 -10.41 -21.45
CA ASP A 231 -30.21 -11.25 -22.43
C ASP A 231 -31.10 -12.40 -22.92
N SER A 232 -30.80 -12.92 -24.11
CA SER A 232 -31.52 -14.05 -24.70
C SER A 232 -31.49 -15.34 -23.86
N SER A 233 -30.53 -15.50 -22.94
CA SER A 233 -30.44 -16.65 -22.01
C SER A 233 -31.26 -16.49 -20.73
N ALA A 234 -31.79 -15.29 -20.45
CA ALA A 234 -32.42 -14.99 -19.17
C ALA A 234 -33.70 -15.79 -18.92
N ASP A 235 -33.97 -16.10 -17.65
CA ASP A 235 -35.32 -16.51 -17.22
C ASP A 235 -36.28 -15.31 -17.32
N ILE A 236 -37.00 -15.25 -18.44
CA ILE A 236 -37.95 -14.17 -18.76
C ILE A 236 -39.04 -14.03 -17.69
N ILE A 237 -39.51 -15.16 -17.14
CA ILE A 237 -40.59 -15.17 -16.14
C ILE A 237 -40.11 -14.50 -14.86
N ASN A 238 -38.92 -14.88 -14.39
CA ASN A 238 -38.30 -14.26 -13.22
C ASN A 238 -37.96 -12.79 -13.47
N ALA A 239 -37.33 -12.47 -14.60
CA ALA A 239 -36.93 -11.12 -14.96
C ALA A 239 -38.11 -10.14 -14.95
N VAL A 240 -39.18 -10.47 -15.67
CA VAL A 240 -40.37 -9.61 -15.75
C VAL A 240 -41.05 -9.47 -14.40
N ASN A 241 -41.16 -10.55 -13.62
CA ASN A 241 -41.72 -10.48 -12.26
C ASN A 241 -40.96 -9.51 -11.37
N SER A 242 -39.64 -9.66 -11.35
CA SER A 242 -38.77 -8.90 -10.48
C SER A 242 -38.72 -7.43 -10.89
N ILE A 243 -38.67 -7.14 -12.19
CA ILE A 243 -38.76 -5.75 -12.70
C ILE A 243 -40.11 -5.14 -12.29
N LEU A 244 -41.23 -5.85 -12.45
CA LEU A 244 -42.53 -5.33 -12.01
C LEU A 244 -42.61 -5.15 -10.50
N HIS A 245 -42.08 -6.09 -9.72
CA HIS A 245 -42.04 -6.00 -8.26
C HIS A 245 -41.26 -4.75 -7.82
N SER A 246 -40.08 -4.55 -8.40
CA SER A 246 -39.24 -3.38 -8.16
C SER A 246 -39.91 -2.08 -8.58
N LYS A 247 -40.49 -2.05 -9.79
CA LYS A 247 -41.09 -0.85 -10.40
C LYS A 247 -42.37 -0.39 -9.74
N THR A 248 -43.14 -1.33 -9.19
CA THR A 248 -44.41 -1.02 -8.52
C THR A 248 -44.22 -0.69 -7.05
N PHE A 249 -43.09 -1.06 -6.44
CA PHE A 249 -42.80 -0.76 -5.04
C PHE A 249 -42.76 0.74 -4.77
N ASP A 250 -43.66 1.21 -3.91
CA ASP A 250 -43.92 2.61 -3.58
C ASP A 250 -44.07 3.47 -4.86
N ASN A 251 -44.75 2.91 -5.88
CA ASN A 251 -44.90 3.49 -7.21
C ASN A 251 -43.56 3.91 -7.88
N GLY A 252 -42.49 3.15 -7.67
CA GLY A 252 -41.22 3.33 -8.39
C GLY A 252 -40.37 4.51 -7.90
N MET A 253 -40.56 4.93 -6.65
CA MET A 253 -39.88 6.10 -6.07
C MET A 253 -38.48 5.84 -5.49
N ILE A 254 -38.00 4.60 -5.47
CA ILE A 254 -36.61 4.30 -5.10
C ILE A 254 -35.72 4.64 -6.31
N CYS A 255 -34.63 5.38 -6.10
CA CYS A 255 -33.72 5.79 -7.18
C CYS A 255 -33.05 4.61 -7.91
N ALA A 256 -32.81 3.49 -7.23
CA ALA A 256 -32.28 2.27 -7.86
C ALA A 256 -33.31 1.53 -8.74
N THR A 257 -34.58 1.96 -8.79
CA THR A 257 -35.62 1.31 -9.59
C THR A 257 -35.34 1.40 -11.08
N GLU A 258 -35.66 0.33 -11.82
CA GLU A 258 -35.58 0.27 -13.27
C GLU A 258 -36.36 1.42 -13.91
N GLN A 259 -35.72 2.07 -14.88
CA GLN A 259 -36.31 3.12 -15.69
C GLN A 259 -36.54 2.65 -17.11
N THR A 260 -35.67 1.77 -17.61
CA THR A 260 -35.76 1.20 -18.95
C THR A 260 -35.52 -0.30 -18.91
N VAL A 261 -36.11 -1.01 -19.87
CA VAL A 261 -35.86 -2.41 -20.18
C VAL A 261 -35.26 -2.49 -21.58
N ILE A 262 -34.15 -3.20 -21.73
CA ILE A 262 -33.47 -3.42 -23.01
C ILE A 262 -33.51 -4.93 -23.25
N ALA A 263 -34.37 -5.39 -24.16
CA ALA A 263 -34.56 -6.81 -24.41
C ALA A 263 -33.93 -7.22 -25.75
N ASP A 264 -33.19 -8.32 -25.74
CA ASP A 264 -32.61 -8.91 -26.95
C ASP A 264 -33.70 -9.26 -27.98
N ALA A 265 -33.40 -8.99 -29.25
CA ALA A 265 -34.34 -9.18 -30.35
C ALA A 265 -34.96 -10.58 -30.41
N LYS A 266 -34.24 -11.63 -29.97
CA LYS A 266 -34.70 -13.03 -29.96
C LYS A 266 -35.78 -13.29 -28.92
N VAL A 267 -35.81 -12.52 -27.84
CA VAL A 267 -36.75 -12.70 -26.71
C VAL A 267 -37.71 -11.52 -26.51
N TYR A 268 -37.57 -10.45 -27.29
CA TYR A 268 -38.36 -9.21 -27.18
C TYR A 268 -39.88 -9.45 -27.10
N ASP A 269 -40.44 -10.25 -28.01
CA ASP A 269 -41.88 -10.52 -28.05
C ASP A 269 -42.34 -11.39 -26.87
N ALA A 270 -41.49 -12.32 -26.41
CA ALA A 270 -41.77 -13.15 -25.24
C ALA A 270 -41.77 -12.31 -23.96
N VAL A 271 -40.80 -11.38 -23.82
CA VAL A 271 -40.73 -10.40 -22.73
C VAL A 271 -41.98 -9.51 -22.73
N LYS A 272 -42.37 -8.96 -23.89
CA LYS A 272 -43.58 -8.13 -24.03
C LYS A 272 -44.84 -8.89 -23.63
N LYS A 273 -45.00 -10.13 -24.12
CA LYS A 273 -46.13 -11.00 -23.76
C LYS A 273 -46.18 -11.27 -22.26
N GLU A 274 -45.04 -11.53 -21.63
CA GLU A 274 -44.98 -11.81 -20.20
C GLU A 274 -45.28 -10.56 -19.35
N PHE A 275 -44.82 -9.37 -19.77
CA PHE A 275 -45.20 -8.10 -19.14
C PHE A 275 -46.72 -7.87 -19.19
N THR A 276 -47.33 -8.03 -20.37
CA THR A 276 -48.79 -7.88 -20.52
C THR A 276 -49.55 -8.87 -19.64
N LYS A 277 -49.12 -10.13 -19.62
CA LYS A 277 -49.71 -11.18 -18.77
C LYS A 277 -49.68 -10.82 -17.27
N ARG A 278 -48.64 -10.10 -16.83
CA ARG A 278 -48.46 -9.71 -15.42
C ARG A 278 -49.07 -8.35 -15.04
N GLY A 279 -49.75 -7.70 -15.98
CA GLY A 279 -50.53 -6.49 -15.75
C GLY A 279 -49.86 -5.18 -16.19
N ALA A 280 -48.84 -5.24 -17.05
CA ALA A 280 -48.31 -4.06 -17.72
C ALA A 280 -49.16 -3.69 -18.95
N TYR A 281 -49.31 -2.38 -19.21
CA TYR A 281 -50.03 -1.86 -20.37
C TYR A 281 -49.03 -1.25 -21.36
N PHE A 282 -48.98 -1.78 -22.58
CA PHE A 282 -48.15 -1.25 -23.66
C PHE A 282 -48.88 -0.12 -24.36
N LEU A 283 -48.25 1.05 -24.41
CA LEU A 283 -48.80 2.24 -25.03
C LEU A 283 -48.77 2.11 -26.56
N ASN A 284 -49.86 2.50 -27.21
CA ASN A 284 -49.83 2.75 -28.64
C ASN A 284 -49.08 4.07 -28.95
N LYS A 285 -48.84 4.37 -30.24
CA LYS A 285 -48.07 5.54 -30.65
C LYS A 285 -48.64 6.87 -30.13
N GLU A 286 -49.96 7.05 -30.17
CA GLU A 286 -50.63 8.28 -29.71
C GLU A 286 -50.55 8.42 -28.19
N GLU A 287 -50.80 7.34 -27.46
CA GLU A 287 -50.69 7.29 -26.00
C GLU A 287 -49.25 7.55 -25.54
N ALA A 288 -48.26 6.97 -26.22
CA ALA A 288 -46.85 7.18 -25.94
C ALA A 288 -46.45 8.65 -26.11
N ASP A 289 -46.90 9.32 -27.17
CA ASP A 289 -46.62 10.75 -27.40
C ASP A 289 -47.29 11.66 -26.36
N LYS A 290 -48.49 11.30 -25.89
CA LYS A 290 -49.14 11.98 -24.76
C LYS A 290 -48.33 11.81 -23.48
N ILE A 291 -47.86 10.59 -23.19
CA ILE A 291 -47.03 10.31 -22.02
C ILE A 291 -45.70 11.06 -22.07
N ARG A 292 -45.01 11.13 -23.23
CA ARG A 292 -43.76 11.90 -23.39
C ARG A 292 -43.95 13.36 -22.97
N LYS A 293 -45.03 14.00 -23.40
CA LYS A 293 -45.38 15.40 -23.06
C LYS A 293 -45.75 15.59 -21.59
N THR A 294 -46.28 14.56 -20.94
CA THR A 294 -46.62 14.60 -19.51
C THR A 294 -45.42 14.31 -18.61
N LEU A 295 -44.45 13.51 -19.07
CA LEU A 295 -43.22 13.16 -18.35
C LEU A 295 -42.29 14.36 -18.17
N LEU A 296 -41.97 15.05 -19.26
CA LEU A 296 -41.02 16.17 -19.27
C LEU A 296 -41.75 17.49 -19.55
N ILE A 297 -41.65 18.42 -18.60
CA ILE A 297 -42.13 19.80 -18.76
C ILE A 297 -40.90 20.71 -18.78
N ASN A 298 -40.69 21.42 -19.89
CA ASN A 298 -39.52 22.28 -20.11
C ASN A 298 -38.17 21.55 -19.87
N GLY A 299 -38.08 20.29 -20.28
CA GLY A 299 -36.87 19.48 -20.15
C GLY A 299 -36.62 18.91 -18.74
N ALA A 300 -37.52 19.12 -17.77
CA ALA A 300 -37.41 18.56 -16.42
C ALA A 300 -38.56 17.60 -16.10
N LEU A 301 -38.31 16.64 -15.21
CA LEU A 301 -39.33 15.69 -14.75
C LEU A 301 -40.51 16.43 -14.10
N ASN A 302 -41.72 16.08 -14.53
CA ASN A 302 -42.94 16.64 -13.96
C ASN A 302 -43.17 16.13 -12.52
N ALA A 303 -43.03 16.99 -11.53
CA ALA A 303 -43.19 16.62 -10.12
C ALA A 303 -44.61 16.12 -9.73
N LYS A 304 -45.62 16.27 -10.61
CA LYS A 304 -46.99 15.77 -10.38
C LYS A 304 -47.14 14.27 -10.66
N ILE A 305 -46.29 13.67 -11.49
CA ILE A 305 -46.37 12.24 -11.83
C ILE A 305 -45.56 11.34 -10.89
N VAL A 306 -44.67 11.94 -10.10
CA VAL A 306 -43.79 11.21 -9.16
C VAL A 306 -44.63 10.46 -8.13
N GLY A 307 -44.40 9.16 -8.01
CA GLY A 307 -45.10 8.29 -7.08
C GLY A 307 -46.60 8.11 -7.34
N GLN A 308 -47.10 8.44 -8.53
CA GLN A 308 -48.50 8.24 -8.92
C GLN A 308 -48.74 6.87 -9.54
N ARG A 309 -50.00 6.43 -9.56
CA ARG A 309 -50.42 5.17 -10.18
C ARG A 309 -50.52 5.31 -11.71
N PRO A 310 -50.41 4.22 -12.48
CA PRO A 310 -50.56 4.23 -13.94
C PRO A 310 -51.85 4.91 -14.42
N VAL A 311 -52.97 4.61 -13.74
CA VAL A 311 -54.30 5.14 -14.08
C VAL A 311 -54.35 6.66 -13.95
N THR A 312 -53.81 7.19 -12.85
CA THR A 312 -53.73 8.63 -12.59
C THR A 312 -52.84 9.34 -13.61
N ILE A 313 -51.73 8.71 -14.02
CA ILE A 313 -50.84 9.29 -15.01
C ILE A 313 -51.47 9.28 -16.41
N ALA A 314 -52.19 8.21 -16.76
CA ALA A 314 -52.94 8.13 -18.02
C ALA A 314 -54.02 9.21 -18.09
N GLU A 315 -54.78 9.41 -17.01
CA GLU A 315 -55.78 10.47 -16.89
C GLU A 315 -55.14 11.87 -17.04
N MET A 316 -54.01 12.12 -16.37
CA MET A 316 -53.23 13.35 -16.52
C MET A 316 -52.76 13.59 -17.96
N ALA A 317 -52.48 12.51 -18.70
CA ALA A 317 -52.08 12.55 -20.10
C ALA A 317 -53.28 12.57 -21.09
N GLY A 318 -54.52 12.49 -20.60
CA GLY A 318 -55.73 12.61 -21.40
C GLY A 318 -56.19 11.31 -22.08
N PHE A 319 -55.93 10.15 -21.47
CA PHE A 319 -56.51 8.86 -21.88
C PHE A 319 -56.80 7.97 -20.67
N THR A 320 -57.38 6.78 -20.89
CA THR A 320 -57.73 5.84 -19.82
C THR A 320 -57.06 4.50 -20.03
N VAL A 321 -56.74 3.82 -18.93
CA VAL A 321 -56.21 2.44 -18.91
C VAL A 321 -57.00 1.64 -17.87
N PRO A 322 -57.01 0.30 -17.93
CA PRO A 322 -57.69 -0.53 -16.93
C PRO A 322 -57.21 -0.24 -15.51
N GLU A 323 -58.11 -0.24 -14.53
CA GLU A 323 -57.81 0.10 -13.13
C GLU A 323 -56.71 -0.79 -12.50
N ALA A 324 -56.65 -2.04 -12.93
CA ALA A 324 -55.68 -3.04 -12.48
C ALA A 324 -54.29 -2.89 -13.12
N THR A 325 -54.07 -1.89 -13.99
CA THR A 325 -52.78 -1.64 -14.64
C THR A 325 -51.72 -1.34 -13.60
N LYS A 326 -50.59 -2.05 -13.67
CA LYS A 326 -49.48 -1.92 -12.72
C LYS A 326 -48.37 -0.98 -13.21
N VAL A 327 -48.06 -1.01 -14.51
CA VAL A 327 -46.99 -0.23 -15.14
C VAL A 327 -47.42 0.14 -16.56
N LEU A 328 -47.10 1.35 -17.01
CA LEU A 328 -47.18 1.75 -18.42
C LEU A 328 -45.82 1.52 -19.08
N ILE A 329 -45.81 0.91 -20.27
CA ILE A 329 -44.58 0.66 -21.03
C ILE A 329 -44.68 1.39 -22.38
N GLY A 330 -43.75 2.32 -22.59
CA GLY A 330 -43.57 3.00 -23.87
C GLY A 330 -42.36 2.46 -24.62
N GLU A 331 -42.56 2.03 -25.87
CA GLU A 331 -41.47 1.59 -26.73
C GLU A 331 -40.70 2.82 -27.28
N ALA A 332 -39.37 2.75 -27.23
CA ALA A 332 -38.48 3.82 -27.66
C ALA A 332 -37.26 3.28 -28.43
N THR A 333 -36.70 4.11 -29.30
CA THR A 333 -35.52 3.77 -30.11
C THR A 333 -34.38 4.78 -29.97
N SER A 334 -34.67 6.02 -29.57
CA SER A 334 -33.65 7.06 -29.35
C SER A 334 -33.13 7.00 -27.91
N THR A 335 -31.82 7.20 -27.76
CA THR A 335 -31.13 7.38 -26.48
C THR A 335 -30.72 8.84 -26.27
N ASP A 336 -31.32 9.76 -27.01
CA ASP A 336 -31.01 11.18 -26.92
C ASP A 336 -31.68 11.81 -25.69
N THR A 337 -31.21 13.00 -25.31
CA THR A 337 -31.73 13.78 -24.17
C THR A 337 -33.21 14.15 -24.30
N GLU A 338 -33.78 14.11 -25.49
CA GLU A 338 -35.15 14.49 -25.80
C GLU A 338 -36.13 13.32 -25.64
N GLU A 339 -35.65 12.07 -25.66
CA GLU A 339 -36.50 10.89 -25.48
C GLU A 339 -36.89 10.73 -24.02
N ALA A 340 -38.12 11.13 -23.68
CA ALA A 340 -38.64 11.10 -22.32
C ALA A 340 -38.63 9.70 -21.68
N PHE A 341 -38.81 8.63 -22.46
CA PHE A 341 -38.76 7.27 -21.91
C PHE A 341 -37.36 6.84 -21.47
N GLY A 342 -36.31 7.52 -21.92
CA GLY A 342 -34.91 7.27 -21.54
C GLY A 342 -34.47 7.86 -20.20
N HIS A 343 -35.25 8.79 -19.61
CA HIS A 343 -34.88 9.50 -18.36
C HIS A 343 -35.29 8.77 -17.08
N GLU A 344 -34.79 9.25 -15.94
CA GLU A 344 -35.35 8.92 -14.63
C GLU A 344 -36.80 9.43 -14.51
N LYS A 345 -37.73 8.55 -14.13
CA LYS A 345 -39.18 8.86 -14.10
C LYS A 345 -39.80 8.84 -12.69
N LEU A 346 -39.16 8.18 -11.72
CA LEU A 346 -39.62 8.01 -10.32
C LEU A 346 -41.12 7.70 -10.17
N THR A 347 -41.63 6.87 -11.08
CA THR A 347 -43.05 6.53 -11.21
C THR A 347 -43.20 5.16 -11.87
N THR A 348 -44.43 4.67 -12.05
CA THR A 348 -44.77 3.37 -12.65
C THR A 348 -44.74 3.37 -14.19
N ILE A 349 -43.76 4.04 -14.80
CA ILE A 349 -43.54 4.06 -16.27
C ILE A 349 -42.17 3.46 -16.60
N LEU A 350 -42.12 2.54 -17.57
CA LEU A 350 -40.88 2.00 -18.15
C LEU A 350 -40.75 2.42 -19.62
N GLY A 351 -39.52 2.76 -20.03
CA GLY A 351 -39.14 2.71 -21.44
C GLY A 351 -38.76 1.28 -21.83
N MET A 352 -39.09 0.84 -23.03
CA MET A 352 -38.65 -0.45 -23.55
C MET A 352 -37.92 -0.28 -24.88
N TYR A 353 -36.72 -0.84 -24.96
CA TYR A 353 -35.81 -0.79 -26.09
C TYR A 353 -35.54 -2.21 -26.59
N LYS A 354 -35.43 -2.35 -27.91
CA LYS A 354 -35.03 -3.60 -28.56
C LYS A 354 -33.55 -3.52 -28.90
N SER A 355 -32.74 -4.47 -28.43
CA SER A 355 -31.35 -4.60 -28.86
C SER A 355 -31.20 -5.67 -29.95
N ASN A 356 -30.25 -5.49 -30.86
CA ASN A 356 -29.97 -6.47 -31.91
C ASN A 356 -29.19 -7.69 -31.37
N ASP A 357 -28.29 -7.43 -30.42
CA ASP A 357 -27.44 -8.39 -29.73
C ASP A 357 -27.03 -7.81 -28.36
N PHE A 358 -26.14 -8.51 -27.66
CA PHE A 358 -25.68 -8.13 -26.32
C PHE A 358 -24.82 -6.85 -26.33
N ASP A 359 -23.92 -6.69 -27.29
CA ASP A 359 -23.08 -5.49 -27.40
C ASP A 359 -23.94 -4.24 -27.65
N ASN A 360 -24.92 -4.34 -28.53
CA ASN A 360 -25.87 -3.27 -28.76
C ASN A 360 -26.73 -2.98 -27.52
N ALA A 361 -27.06 -3.98 -26.71
CA ALA A 361 -27.75 -3.75 -25.43
C ALA A 361 -26.88 -2.93 -24.46
N LEU A 362 -25.58 -3.22 -24.42
CA LEU A 362 -24.61 -2.46 -23.64
C LEU A 362 -24.46 -1.03 -24.18
N ASP A 363 -24.42 -0.83 -25.50
CA ASP A 363 -24.37 0.50 -26.14
C ASP A 363 -25.57 1.35 -25.74
N ILE A 364 -26.78 0.78 -25.80
CA ILE A 364 -28.02 1.47 -25.41
C ILE A 364 -27.98 1.84 -23.93
N ALA A 365 -27.61 0.89 -23.06
CA ALA A 365 -27.54 1.15 -21.62
C ALA A 365 -26.50 2.23 -21.27
N GLU A 366 -25.32 2.20 -21.89
CA GLU A 366 -24.28 3.21 -21.71
C GLU A 366 -24.74 4.59 -22.19
N ALA A 367 -25.35 4.67 -23.37
CA ALA A 367 -25.87 5.92 -23.91
C ALA A 367 -26.94 6.52 -23.00
N LEU A 368 -27.87 5.71 -22.47
CA LEU A 368 -28.90 6.18 -21.54
C LEU A 368 -28.31 6.70 -20.22
N LEU A 369 -27.28 6.05 -19.68
CA LEU A 369 -26.60 6.53 -18.48
C LEU A 369 -25.93 7.89 -18.70
N VAL A 370 -25.27 8.06 -19.86
CA VAL A 370 -24.53 9.28 -20.21
C VAL A 370 -25.48 10.42 -20.56
N ASN A 371 -26.47 10.17 -21.41
CA ASN A 371 -27.32 11.21 -21.99
C ASN A 371 -28.49 11.58 -21.07
N ASN A 372 -29.07 10.60 -20.35
CA ASN A 372 -30.32 10.78 -19.62
C ASN A 372 -30.15 10.70 -18.09
N GLY A 373 -28.91 10.78 -17.61
CA GLY A 373 -28.55 10.64 -16.19
C GLY A 373 -28.44 9.19 -15.74
N GLY A 374 -27.91 8.95 -14.53
CA GLY A 374 -27.75 7.61 -13.95
C GLY A 374 -26.31 7.15 -13.73
N LEU A 375 -25.32 7.88 -14.27
CA LEU A 375 -23.90 7.62 -14.07
C LEU A 375 -23.56 7.38 -12.58
N GLY A 376 -22.93 6.24 -12.31
CA GLY A 376 -22.51 5.83 -10.98
C GLY A 376 -23.60 5.22 -10.09
N HIS A 377 -24.87 5.26 -10.49
CA HIS A 377 -25.94 4.81 -9.60
C HIS A 377 -26.13 3.28 -9.62
N THR A 378 -26.90 2.76 -10.60
CA THR A 378 -27.30 1.36 -10.69
C THR A 378 -27.48 0.92 -12.13
N SER A 379 -27.02 -0.29 -12.50
CA SER A 379 -27.33 -0.97 -13.76
C SER A 379 -27.75 -2.41 -13.48
N VAL A 380 -28.60 -2.98 -14.34
CA VAL A 380 -29.25 -4.28 -14.09
C VAL A 380 -29.06 -5.22 -15.28
N LEU A 381 -28.73 -6.48 -15.01
CA LEU A 381 -28.61 -7.53 -16.02
C LEU A 381 -29.39 -8.77 -15.59
N TRP A 382 -30.23 -9.25 -16.50
CA TRP A 382 -30.89 -10.55 -16.44
C TRP A 382 -30.24 -11.49 -17.45
N ILE A 383 -29.69 -12.61 -16.97
CA ILE A 383 -28.84 -13.51 -17.75
C ILE A 383 -28.75 -14.90 -17.08
N ASP A 384 -28.36 -15.94 -17.81
CA ASP A 384 -27.83 -17.17 -17.20
C ASP A 384 -26.40 -16.93 -16.69
N GLU A 385 -26.25 -16.58 -15.42
CA GLU A 385 -24.98 -16.19 -14.82
C GLU A 385 -23.94 -17.33 -14.73
N VAL A 386 -24.38 -18.58 -14.91
CA VAL A 386 -23.55 -19.78 -14.87
C VAL A 386 -22.93 -20.02 -16.24
N ASN A 387 -23.76 -20.02 -17.29
CA ASN A 387 -23.32 -20.39 -18.64
C ASN A 387 -22.81 -19.19 -19.45
N GLU A 388 -23.27 -17.96 -19.17
CA GLU A 388 -22.93 -16.75 -19.93
C GLU A 388 -21.97 -15.83 -19.16
N ARG A 389 -20.95 -16.43 -18.52
CA ARG A 389 -20.04 -15.70 -17.63
C ARG A 389 -19.25 -14.60 -18.35
N GLU A 390 -18.92 -14.81 -19.62
CA GLU A 390 -18.21 -13.83 -20.44
C GLU A 390 -19.01 -12.53 -20.63
N LYS A 391 -20.30 -12.66 -20.99
CA LYS A 391 -21.21 -11.52 -21.11
C LYS A 391 -21.40 -10.79 -19.78
N LEU A 392 -21.54 -11.54 -18.68
CA LEU A 392 -21.62 -10.96 -17.34
C LEU A 392 -20.36 -10.13 -17.02
N ASN A 393 -19.18 -10.67 -17.29
CA ASN A 393 -17.91 -9.95 -17.07
C ASN A 393 -17.82 -8.70 -17.97
N GLN A 394 -18.26 -8.80 -19.23
CA GLN A 394 -18.28 -7.67 -20.15
C GLN A 394 -19.21 -6.54 -19.67
N PHE A 395 -20.43 -6.87 -19.23
CA PHE A 395 -21.34 -5.92 -18.59
C PHE A 395 -20.69 -5.27 -17.36
N ALA A 396 -20.05 -6.07 -16.51
CA ALA A 396 -19.43 -5.58 -15.29
C ALA A 396 -18.25 -4.62 -15.53
N MET A 397 -17.47 -4.85 -16.58
CA MET A 397 -16.36 -3.98 -16.96
C MET A 397 -16.83 -2.71 -17.68
N ARG A 398 -17.97 -2.77 -18.38
CA ARG A 398 -18.44 -1.68 -19.26
C ARG A 398 -19.38 -0.69 -18.58
N MET A 399 -20.30 -1.15 -17.74
CA MET A 399 -21.31 -0.26 -17.14
C MET A 399 -20.70 0.68 -16.09
N LYS A 400 -20.86 1.99 -16.30
CA LYS A 400 -20.45 3.04 -15.37
C LYS A 400 -21.48 3.23 -14.25
N ALA A 401 -21.67 2.20 -13.43
CA ALA A 401 -22.56 2.22 -12.25
C ALA A 401 -21.88 1.53 -11.05
N CYS A 402 -22.06 2.07 -9.84
CA CYS A 402 -21.43 1.51 -8.64
C CYS A 402 -22.18 0.29 -8.07
N ARG A 403 -23.44 0.07 -8.47
CA ARG A 403 -24.23 -1.11 -8.13
C ARG A 403 -24.65 -1.82 -9.40
N LEU A 404 -24.11 -3.02 -9.60
CA LEU A 404 -24.47 -3.90 -10.70
C LEU A 404 -25.38 -5.01 -10.15
N ILE A 405 -26.64 -5.00 -10.55
CA ILE A 405 -27.66 -5.89 -10.03
C ILE A 405 -27.90 -7.02 -11.03
N ILE A 406 -27.66 -8.25 -10.59
CA ILE A 406 -27.77 -9.44 -11.43
C ILE A 406 -28.96 -10.26 -10.96
N ASN A 407 -29.87 -10.60 -11.87
CA ASN A 407 -31.02 -11.47 -11.64
C ASN A 407 -31.86 -11.13 -10.38
N THR A 408 -31.99 -9.84 -10.07
CA THR A 408 -32.60 -9.35 -8.82
C THR A 408 -33.43 -8.08 -9.09
N PRO A 409 -34.58 -7.87 -8.41
CA PRO A 409 -35.32 -6.59 -8.48
C PRO A 409 -34.44 -5.41 -8.05
N SER A 410 -34.24 -4.42 -8.92
CA SER A 410 -33.20 -3.40 -8.74
C SER A 410 -33.42 -2.45 -7.57
N SER A 411 -34.67 -2.04 -7.29
CA SER A 411 -34.95 -1.12 -6.18
C SER A 411 -34.61 -1.73 -4.83
N LEU A 412 -34.87 -3.02 -4.66
CA LEU A 412 -34.65 -3.78 -3.42
C LEU A 412 -33.23 -4.34 -3.34
N GLY A 413 -32.68 -4.77 -4.47
CA GLY A 413 -31.28 -5.18 -4.57
C GLY A 413 -30.32 -4.01 -4.36
N GLY A 414 -30.59 -2.84 -4.95
CA GLY A 414 -29.70 -1.69 -4.91
C GLY A 414 -29.55 -1.05 -3.52
N ILE A 415 -30.59 -1.13 -2.68
CA ILE A 415 -30.55 -0.59 -1.32
C ILE A 415 -29.77 -1.50 -0.35
N GLY A 416 -29.62 -2.79 -0.66
CA GLY A 416 -28.82 -3.75 0.11
C GLY A 416 -29.62 -4.70 1.00
N ASP A 417 -29.02 -5.84 1.34
CA ASP A 417 -29.40 -6.82 2.38
C ASP A 417 -30.76 -7.54 2.21
N LEU A 418 -31.60 -7.13 1.26
CA LEU A 418 -32.88 -7.81 0.97
C LEU A 418 -32.73 -9.00 0.01
N TYR A 419 -31.92 -8.82 -1.03
CA TYR A 419 -31.63 -9.85 -2.03
C TYR A 419 -30.12 -10.11 -2.18
N ASN A 420 -29.29 -9.35 -1.46
CA ASN A 420 -27.83 -9.48 -1.47
C ASN A 420 -27.25 -9.30 -0.07
N PHE A 421 -26.85 -10.40 0.56
CA PHE A 421 -26.47 -10.48 1.98
C PHE A 421 -25.14 -9.79 2.36
N LYS A 422 -24.55 -9.01 1.45
CA LYS A 422 -23.28 -8.29 1.67
C LYS A 422 -23.28 -6.84 1.20
N LEU A 423 -24.25 -6.41 0.38
CA LEU A 423 -24.36 -5.00 0.05
C LEU A 423 -24.97 -4.28 1.26
N ALA A 424 -24.26 -3.29 1.80
CA ALA A 424 -24.68 -2.63 3.03
C ALA A 424 -26.07 -1.99 2.88
N PRO A 425 -26.99 -2.17 3.85
CA PRO A 425 -28.31 -1.60 3.76
C PRO A 425 -28.25 -0.07 3.92
N SER A 426 -28.80 0.66 2.96
CA SER A 426 -28.77 2.13 2.95
C SER A 426 -29.93 2.76 2.16
N LEU A 427 -30.24 4.01 2.51
CA LEU A 427 -31.10 4.91 1.74
C LEU A 427 -30.34 6.15 1.25
N THR A 428 -29.01 6.06 1.22
CA THR A 428 -28.11 7.07 0.65
C THR A 428 -27.07 6.33 -0.19
N LEU A 429 -27.31 6.30 -1.50
CA LEU A 429 -26.57 5.50 -2.47
C LEU A 429 -25.57 6.40 -3.21
N GLY A 430 -24.31 6.37 -2.80
CA GLY A 430 -23.27 7.23 -3.36
C GLY A 430 -22.88 6.81 -4.77
N CYS A 431 -22.80 7.73 -5.73
CA CYS A 431 -22.60 7.42 -7.15
C CYS A 431 -21.14 7.54 -7.63
N GLY A 432 -20.18 7.64 -6.70
CA GLY A 432 -18.76 7.78 -7.03
C GLY A 432 -18.44 8.99 -7.90
N SER A 433 -17.23 9.04 -8.44
CA SER A 433 -16.77 10.17 -9.25
C SER A 433 -17.58 10.35 -10.54
N TRP A 434 -18.15 9.28 -11.11
CA TRP A 434 -19.03 9.36 -12.29
C TRP A 434 -20.31 10.17 -12.03
N GLY A 435 -20.86 10.08 -10.82
CA GLY A 435 -22.01 10.89 -10.40
C GLY A 435 -21.63 12.19 -9.68
N GLY A 436 -20.34 12.57 -9.66
CA GLY A 436 -19.85 13.74 -8.92
C GLY A 436 -19.93 13.59 -7.40
N ASN A 437 -19.72 12.38 -6.87
CA ASN A 437 -19.76 12.08 -5.44
C ASN A 437 -18.39 11.57 -4.94
N SER A 438 -18.13 11.83 -3.66
CA SER A 438 -16.94 11.36 -2.91
C SER A 438 -17.03 9.91 -2.45
N VAL A 439 -18.20 9.27 -2.60
CA VAL A 439 -18.48 7.90 -2.16
C VAL A 439 -19.24 7.15 -3.25
N SER A 440 -18.84 5.90 -3.53
CA SER A 440 -19.49 4.97 -4.48
C SER A 440 -20.31 3.89 -3.78
N GLU A 441 -20.28 3.86 -2.46
CA GLU A 441 -20.88 2.81 -1.64
C GLU A 441 -22.31 3.15 -1.19
N ASN A 442 -22.96 2.17 -0.59
CA ASN A 442 -24.12 2.38 0.24
C ASN A 442 -23.64 3.01 1.56
N VAL A 443 -24.02 4.27 1.81
CA VAL A 443 -23.54 5.02 2.99
C VAL A 443 -24.05 4.34 4.27
N GLY A 444 -23.22 4.38 5.31
CA GLY A 444 -23.41 3.67 6.58
C GLY A 444 -22.41 4.15 7.63
N VAL A 445 -22.34 3.47 8.78
CA VAL A 445 -21.61 3.95 9.98
C VAL A 445 -20.12 4.28 9.75
N LYS A 446 -19.43 3.52 8.89
CA LYS A 446 -18.00 3.75 8.61
C LYS A 446 -17.71 5.12 8.00
N HIS A 447 -18.69 5.72 7.32
CA HIS A 447 -18.53 7.00 6.65
C HIS A 447 -18.76 8.18 7.59
N LEU A 448 -19.20 7.92 8.83
CA LEU A 448 -19.54 8.94 9.83
C LEU A 448 -18.54 8.98 10.99
N ILE A 449 -17.35 8.40 10.79
CA ILE A 449 -16.30 8.28 11.82
C ILE A 449 -14.95 8.65 11.20
N ASN A 450 -14.14 9.38 11.97
CA ASN A 450 -12.71 9.54 11.73
C ASN A 450 -11.92 8.41 12.40
N ILE A 451 -10.87 7.92 11.72
CA ILE A 451 -9.95 6.93 12.29
C ILE A 451 -8.64 7.62 12.66
N LYS A 452 -8.37 7.74 13.97
CA LYS A 452 -7.06 8.15 14.48
C LYS A 452 -6.16 6.92 14.51
N THR A 453 -4.97 7.02 13.90
CA THR A 453 -3.96 5.96 13.94
C THR A 453 -2.83 6.37 14.88
N VAL A 454 -2.63 5.61 15.94
CA VAL A 454 -1.48 5.71 16.84
C VAL A 454 -0.41 4.75 16.33
N ALA A 455 0.76 5.27 16.01
CA ALA A 455 1.90 4.48 15.55
C ALA A 455 3.07 4.64 16.52
N GLU A 456 3.46 3.54 17.16
CA GLU A 456 4.62 3.46 18.03
C GLU A 456 5.88 3.14 17.23
N ARG A 457 7.04 3.65 17.65
CA ARG A 457 8.32 3.28 17.03
C ARG A 457 8.51 1.76 17.13
N ARG A 458 8.77 1.13 15.99
CA ARG A 458 9.31 -0.22 15.87
C ARG A 458 10.60 -0.13 15.07
N GLU A 459 11.58 -0.94 15.46
CA GLU A 459 12.83 -1.05 14.73
C GLU A 459 12.70 -2.10 13.63
N ASN A 460 13.56 -1.99 12.62
CA ASN A 460 13.60 -2.95 11.54
C ASN A 460 14.01 -4.33 12.09
N MET A 461 13.21 -5.36 11.81
CA MET A 461 13.54 -6.73 12.25
C MET A 461 14.71 -7.28 11.43
N LEU A 462 15.88 -7.44 12.03
CA LEU A 462 17.04 -8.05 11.37
C LEU A 462 17.02 -9.58 11.48
N TRP A 463 17.74 -10.23 10.58
CA TRP A 463 18.10 -11.64 10.68
C TRP A 463 19.59 -11.79 10.34
N PHE A 464 20.23 -12.82 10.87
CA PHE A 464 21.64 -13.11 10.60
C PHE A 464 21.76 -14.20 9.53
N ARG A 465 22.49 -13.92 8.45
CA ARG A 465 22.74 -14.82 7.33
C ARG A 465 24.23 -15.08 7.19
N ALA A 466 24.58 -16.34 7.02
CA ALA A 466 25.91 -16.82 6.68
C ALA A 466 25.76 -18.01 5.72
N PRO A 467 26.83 -18.44 5.01
CA PRO A 467 26.78 -19.68 4.26
C PRO A 467 26.32 -20.85 5.14
N GLU A 468 25.64 -21.82 4.53
CA GLU A 468 25.14 -22.99 5.26
C GLU A 468 26.28 -23.78 5.90
N LYS A 469 27.42 -23.85 5.19
CA LYS A 469 28.65 -24.49 5.67
C LYS A 469 29.85 -23.57 5.51
N VAL A 470 30.62 -23.44 6.57
CA VAL A 470 31.93 -22.78 6.55
C VAL A 470 32.97 -23.75 7.09
N TYR A 471 33.77 -24.31 6.19
CA TYR A 471 34.94 -25.12 6.53
C TYR A 471 36.11 -24.20 6.85
N PHE A 472 36.85 -24.51 7.89
CA PHE A 472 38.02 -23.75 8.31
C PHE A 472 39.06 -24.70 8.92
N LYS A 473 40.29 -24.18 9.06
CA LYS A 473 41.55 -24.86 9.44
C LYS A 473 42.40 -25.28 8.24
N LYS A 474 43.70 -25.39 8.49
CA LYS A 474 44.69 -25.87 7.55
C LYS A 474 44.34 -27.29 7.07
N GLY A 475 44.34 -27.51 5.76
CA GLY A 475 44.11 -28.81 5.12
C GLY A 475 42.64 -29.26 5.10
N CYS A 476 41.68 -28.35 5.33
CA CYS A 476 40.26 -28.68 5.30
C CYS A 476 39.68 -28.81 3.87
N MET A 477 40.35 -28.27 2.86
CA MET A 477 39.81 -28.19 1.50
C MET A 477 39.47 -29.57 0.90
N PRO A 478 40.33 -30.61 0.99
CA PRO A 478 39.97 -31.93 0.49
C PRO A 478 38.75 -32.56 1.18
N VAL A 479 38.56 -32.27 2.48
CA VAL A 479 37.41 -32.76 3.27
C VAL A 479 36.12 -32.07 2.80
N ALA A 480 36.18 -30.77 2.58
CA ALA A 480 35.03 -30.00 2.09
C ALA A 480 34.67 -30.37 0.63
N LEU A 481 35.67 -30.54 -0.24
CA LEU A 481 35.45 -30.93 -1.64
C LEU A 481 34.85 -32.34 -1.76
N ASP A 482 35.14 -33.25 -0.83
CA ASP A 482 34.57 -34.61 -0.81
C ASP A 482 33.03 -34.59 -0.77
N GLU A 483 32.44 -33.59 -0.11
CA GLU A 483 31.00 -33.44 -0.04
C GLU A 483 30.33 -33.18 -1.39
N ILE A 484 31.05 -32.59 -2.36
CA ILE A 484 30.51 -32.27 -3.69
C ILE A 484 29.85 -33.50 -4.31
N LYS A 485 30.53 -34.65 -4.26
CA LYS A 485 29.97 -35.92 -4.73
C LYS A 485 29.17 -36.64 -3.66
N ASN A 486 29.78 -36.83 -2.48
CA ASN A 486 29.30 -37.82 -1.52
C ASN A 486 28.11 -37.35 -0.68
N VAL A 487 27.90 -36.03 -0.56
CA VAL A 487 26.79 -35.44 0.20
C VAL A 487 25.84 -34.69 -0.72
N LEU A 488 26.37 -33.87 -1.63
CA LEU A 488 25.59 -32.99 -2.51
C LEU A 488 25.19 -33.66 -3.84
N GLY A 489 25.80 -34.81 -4.19
CA GLY A 489 25.48 -35.57 -5.40
C GLY A 489 25.79 -34.85 -6.72
N LYS A 490 26.68 -33.86 -6.70
CA LYS A 490 27.05 -33.05 -7.86
C LYS A 490 28.01 -33.79 -8.78
N LYS A 491 27.87 -33.56 -10.08
CA LYS A 491 28.56 -34.31 -11.14
C LYS A 491 29.44 -33.45 -12.03
N ARG A 492 29.23 -32.13 -12.05
CA ARG A 492 29.86 -31.20 -12.99
C ARG A 492 30.27 -29.91 -12.27
N ALA A 493 31.55 -29.76 -11.98
CA ALA A 493 32.11 -28.61 -11.28
C ALA A 493 32.74 -27.59 -12.23
N PHE A 494 32.34 -26.32 -12.12
CA PHE A 494 32.94 -25.21 -12.88
C PHE A 494 33.79 -24.35 -11.97
N ILE A 495 35.09 -24.27 -12.24
CA ILE A 495 36.06 -23.54 -11.43
C ILE A 495 36.25 -22.14 -12.03
N VAL A 496 36.10 -21.10 -11.23
CA VAL A 496 36.34 -19.70 -11.60
C VAL A 496 37.57 -19.18 -10.85
N THR A 497 38.58 -18.68 -11.57
CA THR A 497 39.81 -18.17 -10.97
C THR A 497 40.50 -17.14 -11.88
N ASP A 498 41.59 -16.53 -11.43
CA ASP A 498 42.43 -15.66 -12.25
C ASP A 498 43.58 -16.43 -12.94
N SER A 499 44.18 -15.79 -13.94
CA SER A 499 45.22 -16.42 -14.74
C SER A 499 46.51 -16.67 -13.95
N PHE A 500 46.81 -15.87 -12.92
CA PHE A 500 48.00 -16.06 -12.09
C PHE A 500 47.85 -17.31 -11.23
N LEU A 501 46.74 -17.48 -10.53
CA LEU A 501 46.47 -18.65 -9.70
C LEU A 501 46.42 -19.94 -10.53
N TYR A 502 45.80 -19.87 -11.71
CA TYR A 502 45.76 -21.00 -12.64
C TYR A 502 47.15 -21.41 -13.13
N LEU A 503 47.94 -20.46 -13.66
CA LEU A 503 49.28 -20.75 -14.19
C LEU A 503 50.27 -21.22 -13.13
N ASN A 504 50.09 -20.81 -11.87
CA ASN A 504 50.90 -21.27 -10.74
C ASN A 504 50.34 -22.56 -10.08
N GLY A 505 49.30 -23.18 -10.64
CA GLY A 505 48.83 -24.50 -10.24
C GLY A 505 47.95 -24.54 -8.99
N TYR A 506 47.39 -23.42 -8.51
CA TYR A 506 46.54 -23.40 -7.31
C TYR A 506 45.23 -24.19 -7.50
N THR A 507 44.74 -24.31 -8.73
CA THR A 507 43.56 -25.11 -9.05
C THR A 507 43.80 -26.61 -8.97
N LYS A 508 45.07 -27.08 -8.97
CA LYS A 508 45.40 -28.51 -9.02
C LYS A 508 44.82 -29.29 -7.84
N ALA A 509 44.93 -28.74 -6.63
CA ALA A 509 44.40 -29.37 -5.44
C ALA A 509 42.87 -29.58 -5.49
N ILE A 510 42.16 -28.77 -6.28
CA ILE A 510 40.73 -28.92 -6.55
C ILE A 510 40.51 -29.94 -7.66
N THR A 511 41.16 -29.77 -8.82
CA THR A 511 40.96 -30.64 -9.99
C THR A 511 41.34 -32.08 -9.70
N ASP A 512 42.47 -32.32 -9.03
CA ASP A 512 42.93 -33.67 -8.72
C ASP A 512 41.95 -34.40 -7.78
N LYS A 513 41.32 -33.67 -6.85
CA LYS A 513 40.28 -34.23 -5.96
C LYS A 513 38.97 -34.50 -6.72
N LEU A 514 38.58 -33.62 -7.65
CA LEU A 514 37.42 -33.83 -8.51
C LEU A 514 37.62 -35.03 -9.44
N ASP A 515 38.82 -35.21 -10.00
CA ASP A 515 39.22 -36.36 -10.81
C ASP A 515 39.18 -37.66 -10.00
N GLU A 516 39.72 -37.67 -8.78
CA GLU A 516 39.63 -38.81 -7.84
C GLU A 516 38.17 -39.23 -7.61
N MET A 517 37.28 -38.24 -7.49
CA MET A 517 35.84 -38.47 -7.32
C MET A 517 35.12 -38.80 -8.63
N GLY A 518 35.72 -38.62 -9.79
CA GLY A 518 35.06 -38.75 -11.09
C GLY A 518 33.99 -37.68 -11.35
N VAL A 519 34.17 -36.48 -10.79
CA VAL A 519 33.33 -35.30 -11.05
C VAL A 519 33.93 -34.57 -12.25
N ALA A 520 33.16 -34.42 -13.34
CA ALA A 520 33.64 -33.71 -14.51
C ALA A 520 33.88 -32.24 -14.16
N HIS A 521 34.98 -31.65 -14.64
CA HIS A 521 35.27 -30.26 -14.32
C HIS A 521 35.75 -29.43 -15.51
N HIS A 522 35.52 -28.13 -15.43
CA HIS A 522 36.04 -27.13 -16.37
C HIS A 522 36.55 -25.93 -15.59
N THR A 523 37.61 -25.28 -16.07
CA THR A 523 38.23 -24.13 -15.38
C THR A 523 38.22 -22.91 -16.28
N PHE A 524 37.53 -21.86 -15.84
CA PHE A 524 37.59 -20.52 -16.40
C PHE A 524 38.60 -19.69 -15.59
N TYR A 525 39.69 -19.30 -16.23
CA TYR A 525 40.83 -18.61 -15.60
C TYR A 525 41.02 -17.18 -16.10
N ASN A 526 40.10 -16.64 -16.90
CA ASN A 526 40.19 -15.30 -17.49
C ASN A 526 39.52 -14.22 -16.61
N VAL A 527 39.71 -14.30 -15.28
CA VAL A 527 39.27 -13.24 -14.38
C VAL A 527 40.43 -12.25 -14.15
N GLN A 528 40.16 -10.97 -14.38
CA GLN A 528 41.13 -9.89 -14.14
C GLN A 528 40.89 -9.23 -12.77
N PRO A 529 41.90 -8.55 -12.19
CA PRO A 529 41.68 -7.60 -11.10
C PRO A 529 40.61 -6.58 -11.51
N ASP A 530 39.69 -6.25 -10.61
CA ASP A 530 38.49 -5.45 -10.91
C ASP A 530 37.65 -6.07 -12.06
N PRO A 531 36.96 -7.19 -11.80
CA PRO A 531 36.32 -7.99 -12.84
C PRO A 531 35.26 -7.18 -13.57
N THR A 532 35.00 -7.54 -14.82
CA THR A 532 34.14 -6.76 -15.71
C THR A 532 32.92 -7.53 -16.18
N LEU A 533 31.86 -6.82 -16.59
CA LEU A 533 30.63 -7.47 -17.05
C LEU A 533 30.87 -8.40 -18.24
N ALA A 534 31.74 -8.00 -19.19
CA ALA A 534 32.09 -8.85 -20.32
C ALA A 534 32.76 -10.17 -19.89
N ASN A 535 33.67 -10.13 -18.89
CA ASN A 535 34.29 -11.36 -18.37
C ASN A 535 33.25 -12.28 -17.72
N ALA A 536 32.27 -11.73 -17.01
CA ALA A 536 31.21 -12.53 -16.41
C ALA A 536 30.28 -13.15 -17.48
N LEU A 537 29.96 -12.41 -18.54
CA LEU A 537 29.17 -12.92 -19.67
C LEU A 537 29.92 -14.03 -20.43
N GLU A 538 31.23 -13.88 -20.64
CA GLU A 538 32.08 -14.91 -21.24
C GLU A 538 32.04 -16.20 -20.40
N GLY A 539 32.30 -16.09 -19.09
CA GLY A 539 32.25 -17.23 -18.18
C GLY A 539 30.86 -17.90 -18.15
N ALA A 540 29.79 -17.11 -18.13
CA ALA A 540 28.41 -17.62 -18.16
C ALA A 540 28.07 -18.35 -19.47
N ALA A 541 28.60 -17.90 -20.62
CA ALA A 541 28.43 -18.60 -21.90
C ALA A 541 29.11 -19.99 -21.88
N VAL A 542 30.30 -20.09 -21.26
CA VAL A 542 30.97 -21.38 -21.04
C VAL A 542 30.17 -22.25 -20.06
N MET A 543 29.63 -21.69 -18.97
CA MET A 543 28.74 -22.40 -18.05
C MET A 543 27.49 -22.92 -18.76
N ASN A 544 26.89 -22.16 -19.67
CA ASN A 544 25.75 -22.61 -20.47
C ASN A 544 26.10 -23.77 -21.41
N SER A 545 27.34 -23.86 -21.88
CA SER A 545 27.80 -24.99 -22.70
C SER A 545 28.15 -26.21 -21.83
N PHE A 546 28.78 -25.98 -20.67
CA PHE A 546 29.23 -27.01 -19.77
C PHE A 546 28.14 -27.52 -18.81
N GLN A 547 27.06 -26.79 -18.58
CA GLN A 547 25.96 -27.14 -17.66
C GLN A 547 26.44 -27.64 -16.29
N PRO A 548 27.20 -26.83 -15.52
CA PRO A 548 27.65 -27.23 -14.19
C PRO A 548 26.50 -27.29 -13.18
N ASP A 549 26.56 -28.25 -12.26
CA ASP A 549 25.68 -28.32 -11.10
C ASP A 549 26.38 -27.88 -9.79
N CYS A 550 27.66 -27.51 -9.89
CA CYS A 550 28.48 -26.90 -8.85
C CYS A 550 29.42 -25.85 -9.45
N ILE A 551 29.53 -24.67 -8.85
CA ILE A 551 30.48 -23.61 -9.20
C ILE A 551 31.44 -23.42 -8.03
N ILE A 552 32.74 -23.36 -8.30
CA ILE A 552 33.79 -23.18 -7.30
C ILE A 552 34.60 -21.94 -7.67
N ALA A 553 34.47 -20.87 -6.89
CA ALA A 553 35.28 -19.67 -7.07
C ALA A 553 36.51 -19.72 -6.17
N LEU A 554 37.71 -19.80 -6.77
CA LEU A 554 39.00 -19.83 -6.09
C LEU A 554 39.76 -18.52 -6.36
N GLY A 555 40.02 -17.74 -5.31
CA GLY A 555 40.87 -16.56 -5.42
C GLY A 555 40.59 -15.48 -4.39
N GLY A 556 40.98 -14.25 -4.69
CA GLY A 556 40.57 -13.07 -3.93
C GLY A 556 39.17 -12.58 -4.31
N GLY A 557 38.80 -11.38 -3.82
CA GLY A 557 37.46 -10.79 -4.05
C GLY A 557 37.07 -10.75 -5.53
N SER A 558 37.99 -10.39 -6.43
CA SER A 558 37.73 -10.33 -7.87
C SER A 558 37.28 -11.67 -8.48
N ALA A 559 37.89 -12.79 -8.09
CA ALA A 559 37.51 -14.12 -8.58
C ALA A 559 36.14 -14.57 -8.05
N MET A 560 35.87 -14.29 -6.77
CA MET A 560 34.61 -14.64 -6.13
C MET A 560 33.44 -13.79 -6.63
N ASP A 561 33.65 -12.49 -6.79
CA ASP A 561 32.64 -11.56 -7.30
C ASP A 561 32.30 -11.89 -8.76
N ALA A 562 33.31 -12.14 -9.61
CA ALA A 562 33.10 -12.61 -10.97
C ALA A 562 32.32 -13.93 -10.99
N GLY A 563 32.67 -14.88 -10.10
CA GLY A 563 31.96 -16.14 -9.95
C GLY A 563 30.48 -15.95 -9.58
N LYS A 564 30.16 -15.05 -8.64
CA LYS A 564 28.78 -14.74 -8.23
C LYS A 564 27.98 -14.16 -9.41
N ILE A 565 28.56 -13.26 -10.19
CA ILE A 565 27.86 -12.69 -11.36
C ILE A 565 27.68 -13.74 -12.46
N MET A 566 28.70 -14.56 -12.74
CA MET A 566 28.57 -15.69 -13.67
C MET A 566 27.47 -16.66 -13.21
N TRP A 567 27.36 -16.92 -11.91
CA TRP A 567 26.31 -17.76 -11.33
C TRP A 567 24.92 -17.18 -11.57
N VAL A 568 24.72 -15.88 -11.33
CA VAL A 568 23.46 -15.18 -11.64
C VAL A 568 23.09 -15.32 -13.10
N MET A 569 24.02 -15.00 -14.01
CA MET A 569 23.79 -15.06 -15.45
C MET A 569 23.56 -16.48 -15.97
N TYR A 570 24.12 -17.49 -15.30
CA TYR A 570 23.88 -18.89 -15.61
C TYR A 570 22.52 -19.39 -15.10
N GLU A 571 22.13 -19.03 -13.87
CA GLU A 571 20.85 -19.38 -13.26
C GLU A 571 19.68 -18.70 -14.00
N HIS A 572 19.80 -17.40 -14.26
CA HIS A 572 18.73 -16.54 -14.79
C HIS A 572 19.27 -15.62 -15.89
N PRO A 573 19.48 -16.10 -17.13
CA PRO A 573 20.04 -15.31 -18.22
C PRO A 573 19.13 -14.15 -18.70
N GLU A 574 17.88 -14.11 -18.26
CA GLU A 574 16.89 -13.10 -18.61
C GLU A 574 16.95 -11.82 -17.75
N VAL A 575 17.73 -11.82 -16.67
CA VAL A 575 17.81 -10.67 -15.75
C VAL A 575 18.54 -9.48 -16.37
N ASP A 576 18.05 -8.28 -16.10
CA ASP A 576 18.76 -7.05 -16.46
C ASP A 576 19.77 -6.69 -15.36
N PHE A 577 21.03 -6.53 -15.77
CA PHE A 577 22.13 -6.20 -14.87
C PHE A 577 21.97 -4.82 -14.21
N GLN A 578 21.45 -3.83 -14.94
CA GLN A 578 21.31 -2.46 -14.43
C GLN A 578 20.25 -2.39 -13.34
N ASP A 579 19.16 -3.15 -13.49
CA ASP A 579 18.12 -3.25 -12.46
C ASP A 579 18.65 -3.92 -11.18
N MET A 580 19.53 -4.91 -11.32
CA MET A 580 20.19 -5.58 -10.19
C MET A 580 21.18 -4.68 -9.44
N ALA A 581 21.80 -3.70 -10.13
CA ALA A 581 22.77 -2.77 -9.57
C ALA A 581 22.11 -1.55 -8.88
N MET A 582 20.77 -1.46 -8.88
CA MET A 582 20.02 -0.35 -8.32
C MET A 582 20.29 -0.15 -6.82
N ARG A 583 20.51 1.10 -6.41
CA ARG A 583 20.70 1.47 -5.00
C ARG A 583 19.42 1.32 -4.20
N PHE A 584 19.56 1.00 -2.91
CA PHE A 584 18.44 0.85 -2.00
C PHE A 584 18.74 1.39 -0.61
N ALA A 585 17.68 1.81 0.09
CA ALA A 585 17.76 2.19 1.51
C ALA A 585 17.69 0.96 2.45
N ASP A 586 17.00 -0.10 2.02
CA ASP A 586 16.84 -1.35 2.76
C ASP A 586 16.84 -2.51 1.75
N ILE A 587 17.76 -3.46 1.92
CA ILE A 587 17.93 -4.62 1.02
C ILE A 587 16.64 -5.44 0.85
N ARG A 588 15.69 -5.30 1.77
CA ARG A 588 14.40 -6.02 1.79
C ARG A 588 13.25 -5.27 1.13
N LYS A 589 13.38 -3.97 0.88
CA LYS A 589 12.30 -3.10 0.35
C LYS A 589 12.64 -2.50 -1.01
N ARG A 590 13.58 -3.11 -1.70
CA ARG A 590 14.02 -2.77 -3.04
C ARG A 590 12.90 -2.93 -4.07
N ILE A 591 13.01 -2.16 -5.15
CA ILE A 591 12.09 -2.19 -6.28
C ILE A 591 12.30 -3.50 -7.07
N TYR A 592 13.55 -3.84 -7.35
CA TYR A 592 13.91 -5.07 -8.06
C TYR A 592 14.10 -6.24 -7.08
N THR A 593 13.43 -7.37 -7.30
CA THR A 593 13.62 -8.57 -6.49
C THR A 593 14.49 -9.57 -7.24
N PHE A 594 15.64 -9.96 -6.69
CA PHE A 594 16.45 -10.98 -7.33
C PHE A 594 15.71 -12.31 -7.39
N PRO A 595 15.95 -13.08 -8.46
CA PRO A 595 15.41 -14.41 -8.57
C PRO A 595 16.02 -15.34 -7.52
N LYS A 596 15.36 -16.48 -7.33
CA LYS A 596 15.84 -17.52 -6.41
C LYS A 596 17.09 -18.18 -7.00
N MET A 597 18.19 -18.11 -6.26
CA MET A 597 19.49 -18.67 -6.67
C MET A 597 19.68 -20.11 -6.17
N GLY A 598 20.57 -20.86 -6.83
CA GLY A 598 20.96 -22.21 -6.43
C GLY A 598 20.07 -23.33 -6.96
N GLU A 599 19.31 -23.09 -8.03
CA GLU A 599 18.44 -24.09 -8.65
C GLU A 599 19.20 -24.95 -9.66
N LYS A 600 20.08 -24.34 -10.46
CA LYS A 600 20.97 -25.04 -11.41
C LYS A 600 22.28 -25.47 -10.76
N ALA A 601 22.94 -24.58 -10.01
CA ALA A 601 24.28 -24.82 -9.48
C ALA A 601 24.44 -24.44 -8.00
N TYR A 602 25.20 -25.25 -7.27
CA TYR A 602 25.64 -24.94 -5.90
C TYR A 602 26.90 -24.08 -5.93
N PHE A 603 26.96 -22.99 -5.18
CA PHE A 603 28.09 -22.06 -5.20
C PHE A 603 29.02 -22.23 -3.99
N ILE A 604 30.30 -22.51 -4.27
CA ILE A 604 31.37 -22.69 -3.29
C ILE A 604 32.41 -21.59 -3.48
N ALA A 605 32.77 -20.90 -2.38
CA ALA A 605 33.80 -19.87 -2.37
C ALA A 605 35.03 -20.30 -1.57
N ILE A 606 36.22 -20.14 -2.14
CA ILE A 606 37.51 -20.54 -1.56
C ILE A 606 38.46 -19.33 -1.59
N PRO A 607 38.65 -18.61 -0.48
CA PRO A 607 39.52 -17.44 -0.45
C PRO A 607 41.00 -17.84 -0.50
N THR A 608 41.78 -17.12 -1.31
CA THR A 608 43.26 -17.17 -1.29
C THR A 608 43.88 -15.95 -0.59
N SER A 609 43.02 -15.03 -0.10
CA SER A 609 43.44 -13.87 0.66
C SER A 609 42.63 -13.61 1.92
N SER A 610 43.30 -13.09 2.95
CA SER A 610 42.70 -12.74 4.25
C SER A 610 42.33 -11.25 4.33
N GLY A 611 41.43 -10.77 3.47
CA GLY A 611 40.95 -9.38 3.55
C GLY A 611 39.54 -9.13 3.04
N THR A 612 39.12 -9.82 1.97
CA THR A 612 37.88 -9.50 1.24
C THR A 612 36.59 -9.92 1.97
N GLY A 613 36.58 -11.09 2.62
CA GLY A 613 35.35 -11.67 3.18
C GLY A 613 34.29 -12.09 2.15
N SER A 614 34.55 -11.95 0.83
CA SER A 614 33.59 -12.28 -0.24
C SER A 614 33.12 -13.74 -0.20
N GLU A 615 33.88 -14.63 0.44
CA GLU A 615 33.53 -16.03 0.63
C GLU A 615 32.34 -16.27 1.58
N VAL A 616 31.93 -15.25 2.34
CA VAL A 616 30.79 -15.31 3.28
C VAL A 616 29.81 -14.14 3.13
N THR A 617 29.93 -13.33 2.08
CA THR A 617 29.11 -12.12 1.93
C THR A 617 28.14 -12.19 0.76
N PRO A 618 27.00 -11.47 0.86
CA PRO A 618 26.01 -11.30 -0.21
C PRO A 618 26.38 -10.23 -1.25
N PHE A 619 27.65 -9.82 -1.32
CA PHE A 619 28.08 -8.70 -2.16
C PHE A 619 28.93 -9.20 -3.32
N ALA A 620 28.83 -8.52 -4.46
CA ALA A 620 29.72 -8.68 -5.61
C ALA A 620 29.92 -7.33 -6.28
N VAL A 621 31.15 -6.99 -6.67
CA VAL A 621 31.46 -5.78 -7.41
C VAL A 621 31.91 -6.14 -8.83
N ILE A 622 31.35 -5.45 -9.82
CA ILE A 622 31.75 -5.61 -11.22
C ILE A 622 31.87 -4.25 -11.89
N THR A 623 32.87 -4.11 -12.76
CA THR A 623 33.17 -2.88 -13.47
C THR A 623 32.57 -2.93 -14.86
N ASP A 624 31.89 -1.86 -15.25
CA ASP A 624 31.53 -1.65 -16.64
C ASP A 624 32.75 -1.11 -17.42
N GLN A 625 33.10 -1.82 -18.48
CA GLN A 625 34.27 -1.53 -19.29
C GLN A 625 34.11 -0.25 -20.11
N GLU A 626 32.88 0.13 -20.46
CA GLU A 626 32.61 1.29 -21.31
C GLU A 626 32.63 2.58 -20.49
N THR A 627 31.99 2.56 -19.32
CA THR A 627 31.86 3.75 -18.45
C THR A 627 32.95 3.84 -17.38
N GLY A 628 33.64 2.73 -17.07
CA GLY A 628 34.54 2.63 -15.93
C GLY A 628 33.83 2.58 -14.57
N GLN A 629 32.49 2.59 -14.56
CA GLN A 629 31.70 2.61 -13.33
C GLN A 629 31.73 1.24 -12.64
N LYS A 630 31.97 1.23 -11.33
CA LYS A 630 31.85 0.02 -10.50
C LYS A 630 30.41 -0.11 -9.99
N TYR A 631 29.77 -1.24 -10.29
CA TYR A 631 28.44 -1.61 -9.83
C TYR A 631 28.55 -2.63 -8.68
N PRO A 632 28.31 -2.20 -7.43
CA PRO A 632 28.13 -3.13 -6.32
C PRO A 632 26.72 -3.73 -6.39
N LEU A 633 26.64 -5.06 -6.45
CA LEU A 633 25.42 -5.82 -6.24
C LEU A 633 25.39 -6.31 -4.80
N ALA A 634 24.21 -6.24 -4.20
CA ALA A 634 24.02 -6.57 -2.80
C ALA A 634 22.70 -7.33 -2.62
N ASP A 635 22.80 -8.64 -2.39
CA ASP A 635 21.66 -9.50 -2.10
C ASP A 635 22.06 -10.81 -1.41
N TYR A 636 21.34 -11.20 -0.37
CA TYR A 636 21.41 -12.53 0.25
C TYR A 636 21.25 -13.71 -0.71
N ALA A 637 20.73 -13.52 -1.91
CA ALA A 637 20.72 -14.50 -2.99
C ALA A 637 22.13 -14.77 -3.57
N LEU A 638 23.06 -13.82 -3.47
CA LEU A 638 24.46 -13.93 -3.88
C LEU A 638 25.37 -14.55 -2.80
N LEU A 639 24.81 -14.85 -1.62
CA LEU A 639 25.55 -15.46 -0.53
C LEU A 639 26.01 -16.87 -0.95
N PRO A 640 27.32 -17.20 -0.86
CA PRO A 640 27.80 -18.54 -1.16
C PRO A 640 27.08 -19.60 -0.35
N ASN A 641 26.82 -20.76 -0.94
CA ASN A 641 26.21 -21.87 -0.21
C ASN A 641 27.22 -22.51 0.75
N MET A 642 28.48 -22.63 0.32
CA MET A 642 29.60 -23.14 1.13
C MET A 642 30.83 -22.23 1.01
N SER A 643 31.51 -22.03 2.13
CA SER A 643 32.81 -21.36 2.21
C SER A 643 33.88 -22.34 2.69
N ILE A 644 35.06 -22.34 2.07
CA ILE A 644 36.18 -23.22 2.43
C ILE A 644 37.42 -22.37 2.72
N VAL A 645 37.62 -22.05 4.00
CA VAL A 645 38.71 -21.21 4.50
C VAL A 645 39.91 -22.09 4.88
N ASP A 646 40.64 -22.55 3.87
CA ASP A 646 41.86 -23.33 4.07
C ASP A 646 43.10 -22.43 4.14
N VAL A 647 43.86 -22.57 5.24
CA VAL A 647 45.08 -21.79 5.50
C VAL A 647 46.15 -22.05 4.44
N ASP A 648 46.19 -23.26 3.85
CA ASP A 648 47.18 -23.60 2.82
C ASP A 648 47.11 -22.67 1.61
N ASN A 649 45.92 -22.13 1.30
CA ASN A 649 45.70 -21.20 0.20
C ASN A 649 46.26 -19.79 0.45
N MET A 650 46.66 -19.49 1.70
CA MET A 650 47.11 -18.15 2.13
C MET A 650 48.58 -18.10 2.53
N MET A 651 49.28 -19.24 2.55
CA MET A 651 50.68 -19.35 3.01
C MET A 651 51.66 -18.57 2.12
N SER A 652 51.38 -18.49 0.82
CA SER A 652 52.23 -17.86 -0.19
C SER A 652 51.93 -16.38 -0.46
N GLN A 653 51.00 -15.78 0.30
CA GLN A 653 50.60 -14.39 0.08
C GLN A 653 51.79 -13.42 0.21
N PRO A 654 52.04 -12.55 -0.79
CA PRO A 654 53.10 -11.55 -0.72
C PRO A 654 52.92 -10.58 0.44
N LYS A 655 54.03 -9.97 0.90
CA LYS A 655 54.02 -8.98 2.00
C LYS A 655 53.06 -7.82 1.74
N GLY A 656 53.11 -7.24 0.54
CA GLY A 656 52.24 -6.11 0.17
C GLY A 656 50.74 -6.47 0.25
N LEU A 657 50.36 -7.66 -0.25
CA LEU A 657 48.99 -8.15 -0.14
C LEU A 657 48.60 -8.41 1.31
N THR A 658 49.49 -9.03 2.10
CA THR A 658 49.27 -9.32 3.52
C THR A 658 48.99 -8.05 4.32
N SER A 659 49.76 -7.00 4.07
CA SER A 659 49.56 -5.69 4.70
C SER A 659 48.21 -5.07 4.30
N ALA A 660 47.94 -4.93 2.99
CA ALA A 660 46.72 -4.29 2.52
C ALA A 660 45.46 -5.04 2.95
N SER A 661 45.42 -6.36 2.75
CA SER A 661 44.27 -7.20 3.10
C SER A 661 44.03 -7.31 4.60
N GLY A 662 45.08 -7.31 5.43
CA GLY A 662 44.93 -7.34 6.88
C GLY A 662 44.29 -6.08 7.46
N ILE A 663 44.64 -4.89 6.94
CA ILE A 663 44.00 -3.63 7.35
C ILE A 663 42.60 -3.49 6.75
N ASP A 664 42.36 -4.05 5.56
CA ASP A 664 41.03 -4.15 4.96
C ASP A 664 40.05 -4.91 5.89
N ALA A 665 40.46 -6.10 6.35
CA ALA A 665 39.70 -6.88 7.32
C ALA A 665 39.46 -6.14 8.64
N LEU A 666 40.40 -5.31 9.08
CA LEU A 666 40.23 -4.48 10.29
C LEU A 666 39.16 -3.40 10.05
N THR A 667 39.21 -2.75 8.90
CA THR A 667 38.23 -1.75 8.45
C THR A 667 36.84 -2.38 8.37
N HIS A 668 36.71 -3.56 7.74
CA HIS A 668 35.45 -4.32 7.68
C HIS A 668 34.85 -4.51 9.08
N ALA A 669 35.64 -4.98 10.04
CA ALA A 669 35.16 -5.22 11.40
C ALA A 669 34.79 -3.91 12.13
N LEU A 670 35.59 -2.85 12.00
CA LEU A 670 35.32 -1.55 12.62
C LEU A 670 34.06 -0.89 12.08
N GLU A 671 33.83 -0.96 10.77
CA GLU A 671 32.64 -0.39 10.15
C GLU A 671 31.39 -1.22 10.43
N ALA A 672 31.47 -2.55 10.35
CA ALA A 672 30.37 -3.42 10.74
C ALA A 672 29.96 -3.18 12.20
N TYR A 673 30.93 -2.99 13.09
CA TYR A 673 30.67 -2.67 14.49
C TYR A 673 30.09 -1.27 14.66
N ALA A 674 30.50 -0.27 13.87
CA ALA A 674 29.99 1.09 14.00
C ALA A 674 28.66 1.33 13.26
N SER A 675 28.26 0.42 12.37
CA SER A 675 27.12 0.58 11.45
C SER A 675 25.78 0.87 12.15
N VAL A 676 24.90 1.57 11.45
CA VAL A 676 23.48 1.73 11.83
C VAL A 676 22.70 0.41 11.84
N MET A 677 23.27 -0.66 11.27
CA MET A 677 22.70 -2.01 11.20
C MET A 677 23.43 -3.03 12.11
N ALA A 678 24.33 -2.57 12.97
CA ALA A 678 25.02 -3.42 13.93
C ALA A 678 24.03 -4.10 14.89
N SER A 679 24.38 -5.30 15.34
CA SER A 679 23.62 -6.11 16.28
C SER A 679 24.56 -6.95 17.16
N ASP A 680 24.08 -7.46 18.29
CA ASP A 680 24.88 -8.33 19.17
C ASP A 680 25.49 -9.54 18.43
N TYR A 681 24.81 -10.05 17.39
CA TYR A 681 25.31 -11.14 16.55
C TYR A 681 26.52 -10.74 15.69
N THR A 682 26.49 -9.54 15.09
CA THR A 682 27.61 -9.02 14.28
C THR A 682 28.74 -8.50 15.16
N ASP A 683 28.41 -7.97 16.33
CA ASP A 683 29.34 -7.34 17.27
C ASP A 683 30.37 -8.32 17.82
N GLY A 684 29.94 -9.52 18.22
CA GLY A 684 30.85 -10.57 18.68
C GLY A 684 31.87 -11.00 17.63
N LEU A 685 31.45 -11.10 16.37
CA LEU A 685 32.32 -11.46 15.25
C LEU A 685 33.33 -10.34 14.94
N ALA A 686 32.86 -9.09 14.90
CA ALA A 686 33.71 -7.93 14.65
C ALA A 686 34.78 -7.75 15.75
N LEU A 687 34.40 -7.80 17.04
CA LEU A 687 35.34 -7.66 18.15
C LEU A 687 36.42 -8.76 18.12
N LYS A 688 36.03 -10.01 17.85
CA LYS A 688 36.97 -11.12 17.76
C LYS A 688 37.91 -10.99 16.55
N ALA A 689 37.41 -10.53 15.41
CA ALA A 689 38.23 -10.22 14.24
C ALA A 689 39.26 -9.12 14.54
N ILE A 690 38.83 -7.99 15.10
CA ILE A 690 39.72 -6.87 15.48
C ILE A 690 40.86 -7.37 16.38
N LYS A 691 40.55 -8.14 17.43
CA LYS A 691 41.55 -8.68 18.34
C LYS A 691 42.57 -9.58 17.65
N ASN A 692 42.10 -10.51 16.81
CA ASN A 692 43.01 -11.38 16.07
C ASN A 692 43.92 -10.58 15.11
N ILE A 693 43.38 -9.55 14.44
CA ILE A 693 44.18 -8.75 13.51
C ILE A 693 45.29 -7.99 14.23
N PHE A 694 44.99 -7.35 15.36
CA PHE A 694 46.00 -6.67 16.18
C PHE A 694 47.11 -7.61 16.66
N GLU A 695 46.76 -8.85 17.02
CA GLU A 695 47.70 -9.82 17.59
C GLU A 695 48.57 -10.50 16.51
N TYR A 696 47.98 -10.86 15.36
CA TYR A 696 48.63 -11.77 14.40
C TYR A 696 49.06 -11.12 13.08
N LEU A 697 48.53 -9.96 12.69
CA LEU A 697 48.90 -9.31 11.42
C LEU A 697 50.40 -8.95 11.33
N PRO A 698 51.04 -8.36 12.36
CA PRO A 698 52.48 -8.07 12.31
C PRO A 698 53.32 -9.33 12.10
N THR A 699 52.95 -10.44 12.74
CA THR A 699 53.63 -11.73 12.59
C THR A 699 53.41 -12.30 11.20
N ALA A 700 52.18 -12.29 10.68
CA ALA A 700 51.88 -12.75 9.31
C ALA A 700 52.64 -11.94 8.24
N TYR A 701 52.86 -10.64 8.48
CA TYR A 701 53.62 -9.77 7.57
C TYR A 701 55.14 -10.02 7.61
N ASN A 702 55.70 -10.17 8.81
CA ASN A 702 57.15 -10.35 9.00
C ASN A 702 57.60 -11.79 8.73
N GLU A 703 56.77 -12.76 9.12
CA GLU A 703 56.99 -14.20 9.02
C GLU A 703 55.89 -14.82 8.12
N GLY A 704 55.97 -14.59 6.81
CA GLY A 704 54.92 -14.98 5.85
C GLY A 704 54.52 -16.46 5.85
N ASN A 705 55.38 -17.34 6.37
CA ASN A 705 55.17 -18.78 6.50
C ASN A 705 54.71 -19.22 7.91
N ASN A 706 54.38 -18.28 8.80
CA ASN A 706 53.87 -18.60 10.14
C ASN A 706 52.41 -19.08 10.05
N ILE A 707 52.22 -20.39 10.22
CA ILE A 707 50.91 -21.06 10.05
C ILE A 707 49.86 -20.51 11.01
N GLU A 708 50.22 -20.27 12.28
CA GLU A 708 49.29 -19.77 13.28
C GLU A 708 48.81 -18.36 12.91
N ALA A 709 49.74 -17.47 12.58
CA ALA A 709 49.39 -16.10 12.19
C ALA A 709 48.51 -16.07 10.93
N ARG A 710 48.83 -16.88 9.91
CA ARG A 710 48.00 -17.01 8.69
C ARG A 710 46.62 -17.55 9.00
N SER A 711 46.52 -18.59 9.83
CA SER A 711 45.24 -19.17 10.24
C SER A 711 44.37 -18.15 10.97
N LYS A 712 44.95 -17.37 11.89
CA LYS A 712 44.22 -16.37 12.66
C LYS A 712 43.77 -15.19 11.82
N MET A 713 44.57 -14.79 10.83
CA MET A 713 44.18 -13.77 9.85
C MET A 713 43.07 -14.26 8.92
N ALA A 714 43.11 -15.51 8.47
CA ALA A 714 42.03 -16.13 7.69
C ALA A 714 40.71 -16.10 8.47
N ASP A 715 40.71 -16.62 9.70
CA ASP A 715 39.54 -16.61 10.58
C ASP A 715 39.03 -15.18 10.82
N ALA A 716 39.94 -14.22 11.05
CA ALA A 716 39.56 -12.83 11.30
C ALA A 716 38.89 -12.18 10.09
N SER A 717 39.43 -12.37 8.89
CA SER A 717 38.84 -11.89 7.64
C SER A 717 37.44 -12.48 7.43
N THR A 718 37.28 -13.77 7.63
CA THR A 718 35.97 -14.43 7.46
C THR A 718 34.97 -13.97 8.52
N MET A 719 35.36 -13.83 9.79
CA MET A 719 34.48 -13.28 10.83
C MET A 719 34.06 -11.84 10.54
N ALA A 720 35.00 -10.99 10.09
CA ALA A 720 34.68 -9.64 9.64
C ALA A 720 33.70 -9.66 8.45
N GLY A 721 33.93 -10.55 7.48
CA GLY A 721 33.04 -10.88 6.37
C GLY A 721 31.61 -11.16 6.80
N MET A 722 31.43 -12.11 7.72
CA MET A 722 30.12 -12.46 8.27
C MET A 722 29.46 -11.29 9.02
N ALA A 723 30.25 -10.46 9.70
CA ALA A 723 29.73 -9.28 10.39
C ALA A 723 29.19 -8.25 9.37
N PHE A 724 30.00 -7.83 8.40
CA PHE A 724 29.56 -6.82 7.43
C PHE A 724 28.57 -7.34 6.39
N ALA A 725 28.50 -8.65 6.16
CA ALA A 725 27.43 -9.28 5.39
C ALA A 725 26.02 -8.94 5.93
N ASN A 726 25.92 -8.66 7.24
CA ASN A 726 24.65 -8.41 7.93
C ASN A 726 24.56 -6.97 8.47
N ALA A 727 25.69 -6.33 8.80
CA ALA A 727 25.75 -4.96 9.28
C ALA A 727 26.10 -3.94 8.19
N PHE A 728 26.44 -4.37 6.97
CA PHE A 728 26.99 -3.53 5.90
C PHE A 728 28.31 -2.82 6.31
N LEU A 729 28.87 -2.11 5.34
CA LEU A 729 30.06 -1.27 5.51
C LEU A 729 29.66 0.21 5.56
N GLY A 730 30.61 1.09 5.83
CA GLY A 730 30.35 2.50 6.07
C GLY A 730 31.08 3.42 5.11
N LEU A 731 31.31 4.64 5.61
CA LEU A 731 31.89 5.74 4.83
C LEU A 731 33.33 5.47 4.37
N CYS A 732 34.08 4.63 5.08
CA CYS A 732 35.44 4.27 4.69
C CYS A 732 35.45 3.52 3.38
N HIS A 733 34.61 2.51 3.24
CA HIS A 733 34.50 1.78 1.98
C HIS A 733 33.96 2.67 0.85
N SER A 734 32.92 3.48 1.11
CA SER A 734 32.40 4.42 0.11
C SER A 734 33.50 5.32 -0.47
N MET A 735 34.33 5.88 0.40
CA MET A 735 35.43 6.76 -0.01
C MET A 735 36.60 5.97 -0.63
N ALA A 736 36.95 4.82 -0.05
CA ALA A 736 38.05 3.99 -0.55
C ALA A 736 37.77 3.40 -1.94
N HIS A 737 36.51 3.03 -2.24
CA HIS A 737 36.10 2.58 -3.58
C HIS A 737 36.45 3.62 -4.64
N LYS A 738 36.13 4.89 -4.40
CA LYS A 738 36.35 5.95 -5.38
C LYS A 738 37.81 6.38 -5.42
N LEU A 739 38.47 6.47 -4.27
CA LEU A 739 39.91 6.76 -4.21
C LEU A 739 40.74 5.73 -5.00
N GLY A 740 40.43 4.44 -4.83
CA GLY A 740 41.10 3.37 -5.58
C GLY A 740 40.80 3.41 -7.08
N ALA A 741 39.55 3.70 -7.46
CA ALA A 741 39.13 3.78 -8.87
C ALA A 741 39.79 4.94 -9.63
N PHE A 742 39.83 6.13 -9.04
CA PHE A 742 40.38 7.33 -9.68
C PHE A 742 41.91 7.38 -9.69
N HIS A 743 42.58 6.83 -8.67
CA HIS A 743 44.03 6.98 -8.49
C HIS A 743 44.82 5.66 -8.48
N HIS A 744 44.17 4.55 -8.84
CA HIS A 744 44.79 3.22 -8.97
C HIS A 744 45.50 2.74 -7.69
N LEU A 745 45.00 3.14 -6.51
CA LEU A 745 45.48 2.64 -5.23
C LEU A 745 44.85 1.27 -4.92
N PRO A 746 45.63 0.30 -4.42
CA PRO A 746 45.07 -0.96 -3.94
C PRO A 746 43.99 -0.73 -2.87
N HIS A 747 42.86 -1.44 -2.96
CA HIS A 747 41.68 -1.18 -2.12
C HIS A 747 41.97 -1.15 -0.61
N GLY A 748 42.66 -2.18 -0.08
CA GLY A 748 43.03 -2.22 1.32
C GLY A 748 43.97 -1.08 1.76
N VAL A 749 44.78 -0.52 0.84
CA VAL A 749 45.59 0.68 1.10
C VAL A 749 44.71 1.92 1.18
N ALA A 750 43.75 2.08 0.26
CA ALA A 750 42.79 3.17 0.29
C ALA A 750 41.99 3.19 1.61
N ASN A 751 41.50 2.02 2.05
CA ASN A 751 40.85 1.87 3.36
C ASN A 751 41.80 2.22 4.52
N ALA A 752 43.03 1.72 4.49
CA ALA A 752 44.03 2.02 5.51
C ALA A 752 44.30 3.53 5.65
N LEU A 753 44.31 4.28 4.56
CA LEU A 753 44.53 5.73 4.59
C LEU A 753 43.35 6.49 5.22
N LEU A 754 42.11 6.01 5.06
CA LEU A 754 40.89 6.72 5.45
C LEU A 754 40.38 6.39 6.86
N ILE A 755 40.54 5.14 7.31
CA ILE A 755 39.80 4.61 8.48
C ILE A 755 39.96 5.42 9.77
N THR A 756 41.15 5.94 10.07
CA THR A 756 41.39 6.67 11.34
C THR A 756 40.78 8.06 11.34
N GLU A 757 40.72 8.75 10.20
CA GLU A 757 39.98 10.02 10.10
C GLU A 757 38.46 9.78 10.18
N ILE A 758 37.98 8.68 9.60
CA ILE A 758 36.56 8.32 9.64
C ILE A 758 36.13 7.92 11.06
N MET A 759 36.99 7.24 11.83
CA MET A 759 36.72 6.98 13.25
C MET A 759 36.56 8.28 14.04
N LYS A 760 37.41 9.30 13.81
CA LYS A 760 37.25 10.62 14.45
C LYS A 760 35.95 11.30 14.03
N TYR A 761 35.62 11.24 12.73
CA TYR A 761 34.39 11.79 12.18
C TYR A 761 33.15 11.14 12.81
N ASN A 762 33.13 9.81 12.89
CA ASN A 762 32.02 9.02 13.40
C ASN A 762 31.83 9.12 14.92
N ALA A 763 32.89 9.38 15.68
CA ALA A 763 32.85 9.50 17.14
C ALA A 763 32.29 10.85 17.65
N ALA A 764 31.76 11.71 16.77
CA ALA A 764 31.13 12.96 17.18
C ALA A 764 29.81 12.70 17.92
N GLU A 765 29.74 13.07 19.19
CA GLU A 765 28.54 12.97 20.03
C GLU A 765 27.40 13.92 19.59
N VAL A 766 27.74 14.98 18.85
CA VAL A 766 26.78 15.95 18.28
C VAL A 766 26.98 16.00 16.75
N PRO A 767 26.53 14.96 16.02
CA PRO A 767 26.73 14.91 14.57
C PRO A 767 25.87 15.96 13.86
N THR A 768 26.40 16.53 12.76
CA THR A 768 25.67 17.47 11.89
C THR A 768 24.39 16.85 11.32
N LYS A 769 24.43 15.55 11.03
CA LYS A 769 23.29 14.74 10.60
C LYS A 769 23.38 13.32 11.20
N MET A 770 22.26 12.83 11.72
CA MET A 770 22.13 11.42 12.12
C MET A 770 21.80 10.54 10.91
N GLY A 771 22.18 9.26 10.97
CA GLY A 771 21.77 8.27 9.98
C GLY A 771 20.24 8.18 9.88
N SER A 772 19.69 8.34 8.67
CA SER A 772 18.24 8.42 8.42
C SER A 772 17.45 7.17 8.84
N PHE A 773 18.12 6.02 8.99
CA PHE A 773 17.53 4.74 9.40
C PHE A 773 18.27 4.11 10.58
N SER A 774 18.76 4.94 11.50
CA SER A 774 19.46 4.46 12.69
C SER A 774 18.61 3.48 13.51
N GLN A 775 19.16 2.29 13.75
CA GLN A 775 18.58 1.32 14.69
C GLN A 775 18.88 1.68 16.15
N TYR A 776 19.65 2.74 16.37
CA TYR A 776 19.94 3.29 17.69
C TYR A 776 19.07 4.52 18.00
N LYS A 777 19.02 4.88 19.28
CA LYS A 777 18.18 5.99 19.77
C LYS A 777 18.89 7.34 19.75
N TYR A 778 20.21 7.34 19.96
CA TYR A 778 21.07 8.53 20.04
C TYR A 778 22.50 8.18 19.57
N PRO A 779 23.32 9.17 19.17
CA PRO A 779 24.71 8.93 18.82
C PRO A 779 25.44 8.23 19.97
N HIS A 780 26.20 7.17 19.66
CA HIS A 780 26.91 6.37 20.67
C HIS A 780 28.18 5.72 20.12
N THR A 781 28.66 6.18 18.95
CA THR A 781 29.79 5.58 18.25
C THR A 781 31.12 5.74 19.00
N LEU A 782 31.28 6.82 19.78
CA LEU A 782 32.47 7.02 20.63
C LEU A 782 32.62 5.87 21.62
N ALA A 783 31.54 5.55 22.34
CA ALA A 783 31.52 4.43 23.30
C ALA A 783 31.81 3.09 22.60
N ARG A 784 31.27 2.89 21.38
CA ARG A 784 31.51 1.68 20.59
C ARG A 784 32.97 1.51 20.19
N TYR A 785 33.62 2.55 19.67
CA TYR A 785 35.06 2.44 19.37
C TYR A 785 35.91 2.31 20.64
N ALA A 786 35.51 2.91 21.76
CA ALA A 786 36.16 2.69 23.05
C ALA A 786 36.02 1.22 23.52
N GLU A 787 34.89 0.57 23.27
CA GLU A 787 34.70 -0.86 23.53
C GLU A 787 35.65 -1.72 22.69
N CYS A 788 35.75 -1.46 21.37
CA CYS A 788 36.73 -2.13 20.49
C CYS A 788 38.16 -2.00 21.06
N ALA A 789 38.55 -0.80 21.48
CA ALA A 789 39.86 -0.53 22.05
C ALA A 789 40.11 -1.34 23.34
N ARG A 790 39.15 -1.34 24.27
CA ARG A 790 39.25 -2.10 25.53
C ARG A 790 39.33 -3.60 25.26
N PHE A 791 38.61 -4.10 24.25
CA PHE A 791 38.63 -5.52 23.88
C PHE A 791 40.00 -6.00 23.38
N VAL A 792 40.78 -5.11 22.77
CA VAL A 792 42.19 -5.37 22.40
C VAL A 792 43.20 -4.97 23.48
N GLY A 793 42.75 -4.58 24.68
CA GLY A 793 43.59 -4.26 25.83
C GLY A 793 44.04 -2.80 25.94
N ILE A 794 43.52 -1.91 25.09
CA ILE A 794 43.86 -0.48 25.11
C ILE A 794 42.86 0.26 26.00
N ASN A 795 43.39 0.94 27.03
CA ASN A 795 42.56 1.63 28.02
C ASN A 795 42.98 3.11 28.16
N GLY A 796 41.96 3.99 28.15
CA GLY A 796 42.08 5.41 28.46
C GLY A 796 41.45 5.78 29.80
N LYS A 797 41.59 7.06 30.17
CA LYS A 797 40.91 7.61 31.37
C LYS A 797 39.40 7.81 31.16
N ASP A 798 38.98 7.99 29.91
CA ASP A 798 37.61 8.17 29.43
C ASP A 798 37.52 7.64 27.99
N ASP A 799 36.33 7.64 27.38
CA ASP A 799 36.13 7.07 26.04
C ASP A 799 36.87 7.87 24.95
N ALA A 800 37.00 9.18 25.09
CA ALA A 800 37.72 10.03 24.14
C ALA A 800 39.24 9.75 24.17
N ASP A 801 39.84 9.65 25.35
CA ASP A 801 41.24 9.25 25.52
C ASP A 801 41.45 7.80 25.04
N THR A 802 40.50 6.91 25.31
CA THR A 802 40.53 5.52 24.86
C THR A 802 40.54 5.44 23.32
N LEU A 803 39.65 6.18 22.65
CA LEU A 803 39.60 6.26 21.18
C LEU A 803 40.89 6.84 20.61
N ASN A 804 41.43 7.92 21.17
CA ASN A 804 42.68 8.52 20.68
C ASN A 804 43.87 7.55 20.79
N LYS A 805 43.97 6.80 21.90
CA LYS A 805 44.96 5.74 22.05
C LYS A 805 44.74 4.59 21.07
N PHE A 806 43.49 4.26 20.77
CA PHE A 806 43.15 3.23 19.80
C PHE A 806 43.52 3.64 18.38
N ILE A 807 43.19 4.86 17.97
CA ILE A 807 43.62 5.45 16.69
C ILE A 807 45.14 5.40 16.57
N LYS A 808 45.87 5.78 17.63
CA LYS A 808 47.34 5.68 17.65
C LYS A 808 47.82 4.24 17.44
N ALA A 809 47.24 3.27 18.14
CA ALA A 809 47.63 1.87 17.98
C ALA A 809 47.32 1.33 16.56
N ILE A 810 46.25 1.79 15.93
CA ILE A 810 45.94 1.49 14.53
C ILE A 810 47.02 2.10 13.60
N GLU A 811 47.44 3.34 13.81
CA GLU A 811 48.54 3.95 13.05
C GLU A 811 49.89 3.23 13.26
N ASP A 812 50.20 2.84 14.49
CA ASP A 812 51.41 2.06 14.81
C ASP A 812 51.37 0.68 14.13
N LEU A 813 50.20 0.03 14.08
CA LEU A 813 49.98 -1.22 13.35
C LEU A 813 50.19 -1.05 11.84
N LYS A 814 49.63 0.01 11.23
CA LYS A 814 49.82 0.35 9.81
C LYS A 814 51.30 0.50 9.47
N VAL A 815 52.06 1.23 10.30
CA VAL A 815 53.50 1.41 10.15
C VAL A 815 54.25 0.08 10.26
N ALA A 816 53.89 -0.76 11.24
CA ALA A 816 54.53 -2.06 11.46
C ALA A 816 54.39 -3.02 10.26
N VAL A 817 53.35 -2.84 9.43
CA VAL A 817 53.11 -3.62 8.21
C VAL A 817 53.44 -2.87 6.92
N GLY A 818 54.08 -1.70 7.00
CA GLY A 818 54.60 -0.98 5.83
C GLY A 818 53.57 -0.16 5.04
N ILE A 819 52.43 0.21 5.65
CA ILE A 819 51.51 1.20 5.06
C ILE A 819 52.11 2.60 5.22
N LYS A 820 52.12 3.38 4.13
CA LYS A 820 52.56 4.78 4.14
C LYS A 820 51.47 5.68 4.72
N LYS A 821 51.83 6.88 5.19
CA LYS A 821 50.96 7.70 6.03
C LYS A 821 49.90 8.48 5.25
N THR A 822 50.17 8.84 3.99
CA THR A 822 49.31 9.75 3.23
C THR A 822 49.09 9.25 1.80
N ILE A 823 48.04 9.75 1.15
CA ILE A 823 47.78 9.49 -0.28
C ILE A 823 48.96 10.00 -1.14
N GLN A 824 49.51 11.16 -0.79
CA GLN A 824 50.65 11.76 -1.49
C GLN A 824 51.90 10.86 -1.46
N GLU A 825 52.19 10.20 -0.34
CA GLU A 825 53.35 9.30 -0.22
C GLU A 825 53.25 8.06 -1.13
N TYR A 826 52.05 7.71 -1.60
CA TYR A 826 51.82 6.66 -2.59
C TYR A 826 52.00 7.11 -4.05
N GLY A 827 52.35 8.38 -4.29
CA GLY A 827 52.65 8.89 -5.64
C GLY A 827 51.44 9.38 -6.43
N VAL A 828 50.31 9.64 -5.76
CA VAL A 828 49.15 10.30 -6.38
C VAL A 828 49.50 11.76 -6.66
N ASP A 829 49.28 12.21 -7.90
CA ASP A 829 49.54 13.58 -8.31
C ASP A 829 48.53 14.57 -7.69
N GLU A 830 49.04 15.67 -7.12
CA GLU A 830 48.23 16.64 -6.39
C GLU A 830 47.25 17.38 -7.29
N LYS A 831 47.70 17.76 -8.48
CA LYS A 831 46.87 18.51 -9.42
C LYS A 831 45.71 17.64 -9.88
N TYR A 832 45.99 16.40 -10.29
CA TYR A 832 44.97 15.46 -10.71
C TYR A 832 44.00 15.08 -9.58
N PHE A 833 44.50 14.90 -8.36
CA PHE A 833 43.66 14.67 -7.18
C PHE A 833 42.68 15.81 -6.93
N LEU A 834 43.15 17.06 -6.95
CA LEU A 834 42.29 18.23 -6.73
C LEU A 834 41.28 18.44 -7.89
N GLU A 835 41.67 18.15 -9.13
CA GLU A 835 40.79 18.24 -10.31
C GLU A 835 39.63 17.23 -10.29
N THR A 836 39.85 16.04 -9.71
CA THR A 836 38.85 14.94 -9.67
C THR A 836 38.10 14.84 -8.34
N LEU A 837 38.49 15.61 -7.32
CA LEU A 837 37.97 15.50 -5.96
C LEU A 837 36.46 15.68 -5.84
N ASP A 838 35.87 16.64 -6.55
CA ASP A 838 34.42 16.91 -6.45
C ASP A 838 33.58 15.75 -7.02
N GLU A 839 33.96 15.23 -8.20
CA GLU A 839 33.33 14.06 -8.80
C GLU A 839 33.52 12.81 -7.92
N MET A 840 34.72 12.63 -7.36
CA MET A 840 35.01 11.53 -6.44
C MET A 840 34.14 11.59 -5.16
N VAL A 841 33.87 12.80 -4.65
CA VAL A 841 32.98 13.02 -3.49
C VAL A 841 31.53 12.70 -3.83
N GLU A 842 31.03 13.17 -4.96
CA GLU A 842 29.67 12.86 -5.42
C GLU A 842 29.48 11.36 -5.62
N CYS A 843 30.42 10.71 -6.31
CA CYS A 843 30.42 9.27 -6.51
C CYS A 843 30.48 8.50 -5.19
N ALA A 844 31.29 8.95 -4.22
CA ALA A 844 31.40 8.29 -2.92
C ALA A 844 30.12 8.48 -2.09
N PHE A 845 29.47 9.64 -2.20
CA PHE A 845 28.18 9.87 -1.54
C PHE A 845 27.08 8.96 -2.09
N ASP A 846 27.08 8.70 -3.41
CA ASP A 846 26.15 7.77 -4.10
C ASP A 846 26.48 6.26 -3.89
N ASP A 847 27.57 5.95 -3.17
CA ASP A 847 27.93 4.57 -2.88
C ASP A 847 26.97 3.91 -1.88
N GLN A 848 26.66 2.63 -2.10
CA GLN A 848 25.70 1.85 -1.30
C GLN A 848 26.11 1.75 0.19
N CYS A 849 27.41 1.85 0.50
CA CYS A 849 27.90 1.76 1.89
C CYS A 849 27.59 3.03 2.71
N THR A 850 27.40 4.19 2.05
CA THR A 850 27.24 5.49 2.73
C THR A 850 26.01 5.50 3.65
N GLY A 851 24.93 4.86 3.24
CA GLY A 851 23.68 4.78 4.00
C GLY A 851 23.78 4.05 5.33
N ALA A 852 24.77 3.16 5.49
CA ALA A 852 24.96 2.37 6.70
C ALA A 852 25.92 3.02 7.71
N ASN A 853 26.60 4.13 7.35
CA ASN A 853 27.50 4.82 8.25
C ASN A 853 26.75 5.44 9.45
N PRO A 854 27.25 5.33 10.69
CA PRO A 854 26.56 5.85 11.88
C PRO A 854 26.34 7.37 11.84
N ARG A 855 27.22 8.12 11.19
CA ARG A 855 27.03 9.56 10.96
C ARG A 855 26.80 9.81 9.48
N TYR A 856 25.62 10.33 9.11
CA TYR A 856 25.35 10.55 7.69
C TYR A 856 26.15 11.74 7.16
N PRO A 857 26.99 11.58 6.12
CA PRO A 857 27.91 12.62 5.70
C PRO A 857 27.25 13.76 4.94
N LEU A 858 27.85 14.95 5.05
CA LEU A 858 27.75 15.97 4.02
C LEU A 858 28.89 15.78 3.00
N MET A 859 28.62 16.05 1.72
CA MET A 859 29.66 16.04 0.67
C MET A 859 30.84 16.94 1.04
N SER A 860 30.59 18.10 1.67
CA SER A 860 31.65 19.00 2.16
C SER A 860 32.55 18.36 3.22
N GLU A 861 31.99 17.54 4.11
CA GLU A 861 32.75 16.82 5.14
C GLU A 861 33.56 15.68 4.52
N MET A 862 33.02 14.99 3.51
CA MET A 862 33.77 13.97 2.74
C MET A 862 34.95 14.59 2.00
N LYS A 863 34.72 15.74 1.35
CA LYS A 863 35.78 16.51 0.68
C LYS A 863 36.89 16.90 1.66
N GLU A 864 36.53 17.37 2.86
CA GLU A 864 37.48 17.72 3.91
C GLU A 864 38.32 16.51 4.36
N MET A 865 37.67 15.35 4.57
CA MET A 865 38.37 14.11 4.97
C MET A 865 39.37 13.64 3.91
N TYR A 866 39.00 13.67 2.63
CA TYR A 866 39.94 13.37 1.53
C TYR A 866 41.16 14.29 1.56
N LEU A 867 40.95 15.60 1.74
CA LEU A 867 42.04 16.57 1.81
C LEU A 867 42.95 16.33 3.03
N LYS A 868 42.39 16.05 4.20
CA LYS A 868 43.17 15.75 5.42
C LYS A 868 44.06 14.52 5.23
N VAL A 869 43.49 13.45 4.69
CA VAL A 869 44.20 12.19 4.44
C VAL A 869 45.24 12.35 3.31
N TYR A 870 44.99 13.21 2.33
CA TYR A 870 45.95 13.53 1.28
C TYR A 870 47.22 14.19 1.83
N TYR A 871 47.04 15.19 2.69
CA TYR A 871 48.15 15.98 3.25
C TYR A 871 48.70 15.47 4.60
N GLY A 872 48.08 14.45 5.21
CA GLY A 872 48.48 13.92 6.52
C GLY A 872 48.21 14.87 7.69
N LYS A 873 47.07 15.58 7.66
CA LYS A 873 46.68 16.61 8.64
C LYS A 873 45.78 16.11 9.76
#